data_AF-A0AAJ6NWJ9-F1
#
_entry.id   AF-A0AAJ6NWJ9-F1
#
_cell.length_a   1.000
_cell.length_b   1.000
_cell.length_c   1.000
_cell.angle_alpha   90.00
_cell.angle_beta   90.00
_cell.angle_gamma   90.00
#
_symmetry.space_group_name_H-M   'P 1'
#
loop_
_entity.id
_entity.type
_entity.pdbx_description
1 polymer ?
#
loop_
_entity_poly.entity_id
_entity_poly.type
_entity_poly.pdbx_seq_one_letter_code
_entity_poly.pdbx_strand_id
1 'polypeptide(L)'
;MTERDIPDSWSSGKGREPDKIGESFNRQQLGDIPAFGVPATSSTSKSVKQRNKYNSVRKASQTEGLPIDTNSDNTSLPSKNSQRLPRWMKSWVLWSVLLTLIPGSIGFLAMSILFKLPSAPNCPSIFWPLASASVRLHCAQLAASKQKVDDLLQAIAMVRQLPQNHPLHGEIERFLEEWSKDILRLADESFQAGNLEEAIATARKIPEDLSASKLVDDQISQWQSIWSKAEGIYQDAEEQLKQRRWQSAFMLSAKLLRVDNKFWASTKYDQLNRLITSAKEDGDKLAKAEDLADSQVVDKLLEAIKIAESINSESYLYQKAQELIPGFGRKMLELAQAKLDARDADTALDIARQIPDSTKLQTEVEDFIALADAQRSAWIGTVAGLETAISQAQQIDPSRPVYEKAQQLIARWQLEIEDVARLERARTLASQGTITNLTAAIAEVQMIPGNNPRASEAKEEASRWRTQVETIEDQPYLERAEQIAFMGDINSLQAAIAEASQIGRGRALYPEARRRIRTWTAKVERIQDQPYLDQARELAQSGNLPAAISTAQTIASSGRALSSEAQAAVDDWSGQIRARENWKKAREVALAGTPEALAEGIRLADKVSNNSILRLDVNVAIDQWSQQLLDIARTQGNSDPSQAIKTAKLIPRGSSAYSTAQDQIKTWQQFLNPEPPPPPLPEFQQLQPITPINQR
;
A
#
# COMPACT_ATOMS: atom_id res chain seq x y z
N MET A 1 19.84 -6.06 32.30
CA MET A 1 20.62 -5.17 33.20
C MET A 1 21.47 -4.30 32.30
N THR A 2 21.32 -3.00 32.14
CA THR A 2 20.53 -1.88 32.73
C THR A 2 20.66 -0.74 31.69
N GLU A 3 19.61 -0.05 31.26
CA GLU A 3 19.16 1.26 31.81
C GLU A 3 20.30 2.29 31.98
N ARG A 4 20.19 3.58 31.65
CA ARG A 4 19.17 4.46 31.05
C ARG A 4 19.81 5.87 30.95
N ASP A 5 19.08 6.78 30.30
CA ASP A 5 18.98 8.23 30.58
C ASP A 5 19.46 9.26 29.53
N ILE A 6 18.42 9.99 29.09
CA ILE A 6 18.30 11.27 28.39
C ILE A 6 18.60 12.42 29.40
N PRO A 7 18.69 13.71 28.99
CA PRO A 7 17.46 14.50 28.87
C PRO A 7 17.40 15.53 27.72
N ASP A 8 16.15 15.88 27.44
CA ASP A 8 15.57 16.84 26.49
C ASP A 8 16.01 18.31 26.66
N SER A 9 15.87 19.15 25.61
CA SER A 9 14.68 20.02 25.44
C SER A 9 14.86 21.25 24.52
N TRP A 10 13.94 21.33 23.53
CA TRP A 10 13.13 22.48 23.08
C TRP A 10 13.77 23.81 22.61
N SER A 11 13.51 24.23 21.36
CA SER A 11 12.26 24.93 20.99
C SER A 11 12.20 25.41 19.53
N SER A 12 10.94 25.61 19.12
CA SER A 12 10.27 25.81 17.84
C SER A 12 10.65 27.06 17.03
N GLY A 13 10.82 26.90 15.71
CA GLY A 13 10.81 27.99 14.73
C GLY A 13 9.70 27.78 13.68
N LYS A 14 8.68 28.63 13.70
CA LYS A 14 7.58 28.71 12.72
C LYS A 14 8.11 29.10 11.33
N GLY A 15 7.97 28.20 10.35
CA GLY A 15 8.03 28.52 8.93
C GLY A 15 6.64 28.81 8.37
N ARG A 16 6.50 29.92 7.67
CA ARG A 16 5.27 30.42 7.03
C ARG A 16 5.54 30.39 5.52
N GLU A 17 4.73 29.67 4.75
CA GLU A 17 4.81 29.61 3.28
C GLU A 17 3.46 30.04 2.68
N PRO A 18 3.42 30.71 1.51
CA PRO A 18 2.23 31.38 1.00
C PRO A 18 1.47 30.59 -0.08
N ASP A 19 0.18 30.90 -0.16
CA ASP A 19 -0.80 30.40 -1.13
C ASP A 19 -0.44 30.69 -2.60
N LYS A 20 -0.70 29.71 -3.47
CA LYS A 20 -0.78 29.90 -4.93
C LYS A 20 -2.21 29.63 -5.42
N ILE A 21 -2.80 30.68 -5.96
CA ILE A 21 -4.04 30.72 -6.73
C ILE A 21 -3.74 30.21 -8.15
N GLY A 22 -4.58 29.31 -8.67
CA GLY A 22 -4.56 28.83 -10.05
C GLY A 22 -5.96 28.91 -10.66
N GLU A 23 -6.11 29.82 -11.61
CA GLU A 23 -7.32 30.14 -12.38
C GLU A 23 -7.76 28.99 -13.31
N SER A 24 -9.07 28.78 -13.44
CA SER A 24 -9.69 27.92 -14.44
C SER A 24 -10.49 28.75 -15.45
N PHE A 25 -10.06 28.72 -16.71
CA PHE A 25 -10.76 29.29 -17.86
C PHE A 25 -11.71 28.26 -18.48
N ASN A 26 -13.02 28.54 -18.35
CA ASN A 26 -14.04 28.66 -19.41
C ASN A 26 -13.95 27.76 -20.68
N ARG A 27 -15.00 26.96 -20.97
CA ARG A 27 -15.88 27.16 -22.15
C ARG A 27 -17.10 26.22 -22.18
N GLN A 28 -18.29 26.84 -22.30
CA GLN A 28 -19.59 26.27 -22.67
C GLN A 28 -19.73 26.03 -24.19
N GLN A 29 -20.52 25.03 -24.59
CA GLN A 29 -21.67 25.08 -25.53
C GLN A 29 -22.07 23.64 -25.90
N LEU A 30 -23.26 23.11 -25.58
CA LEU A 30 -24.64 23.42 -26.02
C LEU A 30 -24.96 22.94 -27.45
N GLY A 31 -25.95 22.05 -27.58
CA GLY A 31 -26.60 21.69 -28.86
C GLY A 31 -27.41 20.38 -28.79
N ASP A 32 -28.74 20.51 -28.91
CA ASP A 32 -29.81 19.53 -28.63
C ASP A 32 -30.08 18.42 -29.69
N ILE A 33 -30.86 17.43 -29.20
CA ILE A 33 -31.59 16.23 -29.71
C ILE A 33 -32.65 16.55 -30.83
N PRO A 34 -33.55 15.65 -31.35
CA PRO A 34 -33.68 14.17 -31.39
C PRO A 34 -34.17 13.54 -32.75
N ALA A 35 -34.20 12.20 -32.86
CA ALA A 35 -35.46 11.40 -32.99
C ALA A 35 -35.30 9.98 -33.63
N PHE A 36 -35.78 8.98 -32.86
CA PHE A 36 -36.59 7.78 -33.19
C PHE A 36 -36.26 6.79 -34.33
N GLY A 37 -36.31 5.49 -34.00
CA GLY A 37 -36.88 4.44 -34.87
C GLY A 37 -36.15 3.09 -34.93
N VAL A 38 -36.69 2.09 -34.23
CA VAL A 38 -36.40 0.62 -34.29
C VAL A 38 -37.42 -0.03 -35.27
N PRO A 39 -37.40 -1.31 -35.77
CA PRO A 39 -36.43 -2.45 -35.72
C PRO A 39 -36.15 -3.17 -37.09
N ALA A 40 -35.37 -4.27 -37.01
CA ALA A 40 -35.62 -5.61 -37.61
C ALA A 40 -34.72 -6.13 -38.78
N THR A 41 -34.08 -7.27 -38.46
CA THR A 41 -33.93 -8.52 -39.25
C THR A 41 -33.05 -8.61 -40.51
N SER A 42 -32.30 -9.72 -40.49
CA SER A 42 -31.99 -10.64 -41.60
C SER A 42 -30.71 -10.42 -42.44
N SER A 43 -29.84 -11.42 -42.32
CA SER A 43 -29.27 -12.24 -43.38
C SER A 43 -28.49 -11.64 -44.56
N THR A 44 -27.46 -12.43 -44.90
CA THR A 44 -26.92 -12.75 -46.22
C THR A 44 -25.85 -11.86 -46.88
N SER A 45 -24.69 -12.52 -47.01
CA SER A 45 -24.02 -12.80 -48.29
C SER A 45 -23.09 -11.74 -48.91
N LYS A 46 -21.81 -12.11 -48.87
CA LYS A 46 -20.86 -12.20 -49.99
C LYS A 46 -20.54 -10.95 -50.83
N SER A 47 -19.21 -10.75 -50.84
CA SER A 47 -18.35 -10.46 -51.99
C SER A 47 -18.15 -8.98 -52.33
N VAL A 48 -16.93 -8.48 -52.10
CA VAL A 48 -15.83 -8.35 -53.08
C VAL A 48 -15.96 -7.05 -53.88
N LYS A 49 -14.99 -6.12 -53.74
CA LYS A 49 -13.88 -5.87 -54.69
C LYS A 49 -13.26 -4.48 -54.48
N GLN A 50 -12.04 -4.35 -55.01
CA GLN A 50 -11.27 -3.14 -55.35
C GLN A 50 -10.27 -2.67 -54.29
N ARG A 51 -9.02 -2.33 -54.63
CA ARG A 51 -8.35 -2.19 -55.95
C ARG A 51 -6.84 -2.04 -55.75
N ASN A 52 -6.08 -2.62 -56.70
CA ASN A 52 -4.91 -2.13 -57.45
C ASN A 52 -3.70 -1.53 -56.70
N LYS A 53 -2.44 -1.85 -57.05
CA LYS A 53 -1.77 -1.65 -58.36
C LYS A 53 -0.54 -2.60 -58.49
N TYR A 54 -0.38 -3.33 -59.62
CA TYR A 54 0.54 -3.10 -60.78
C TYR A 54 2.05 -3.21 -60.44
N ASN A 55 2.99 -3.82 -61.19
CA ASN A 55 3.15 -4.54 -62.48
C ASN A 55 4.57 -5.20 -62.39
N SER A 56 5.01 -6.24 -63.11
CA SER A 56 5.15 -6.49 -64.57
C SER A 56 5.49 -7.98 -64.80
N VAL A 57 4.83 -8.82 -65.63
CA VAL A 57 4.55 -8.82 -67.09
C VAL A 57 5.79 -9.21 -67.92
N ARG A 58 5.79 -10.33 -68.67
CA ARG A 58 5.31 -10.56 -70.07
C ARG A 58 5.60 -12.03 -70.42
N LYS A 59 4.98 -12.80 -71.34
CA LYS A 59 3.86 -12.77 -72.33
C LYS A 59 3.95 -14.17 -73.01
N ALA A 60 3.02 -14.78 -73.75
CA ALA A 60 1.88 -14.32 -74.53
C ALA A 60 0.92 -15.50 -74.82
N SER A 61 -0.28 -15.12 -75.23
CA SER A 61 -1.45 -15.88 -75.68
C SER A 61 -1.56 -15.96 -77.21
N GLN A 62 -2.69 -16.55 -77.67
CA GLN A 62 -3.46 -16.35 -78.93
C GLN A 62 -3.21 -17.34 -80.08
N THR A 63 -4.18 -17.86 -80.85
CA THR A 63 -5.67 -17.99 -80.83
C THR A 63 -6.09 -18.92 -82.01
N GLU A 64 -7.38 -19.28 -82.07
CA GLU A 64 -8.18 -19.74 -83.25
C GLU A 64 -8.20 -21.24 -83.65
N GLY A 65 -9.43 -21.75 -83.85
CA GLY A 65 -9.73 -22.99 -84.61
C GLY A 65 -10.74 -23.96 -83.97
N LEU A 66 -12.04 -23.71 -84.18
CA LEU A 66 -13.22 -24.60 -83.93
C LEU A 66 -13.18 -25.94 -84.73
N PRO A 67 -14.12 -26.89 -84.53
CA PRO A 67 -14.70 -27.47 -83.30
C PRO A 67 -14.88 -29.02 -83.40
N ILE A 68 -15.62 -29.61 -82.44
CA ILE A 68 -16.60 -30.73 -82.54
C ILE A 68 -16.47 -31.73 -81.37
N ASP A 69 -17.51 -31.67 -80.50
CA ASP A 69 -18.30 -32.74 -79.86
C ASP A 69 -17.58 -33.94 -79.20
N THR A 70 -17.53 -33.99 -77.86
CA THR A 70 -18.51 -34.58 -76.90
C THR A 70 -18.57 -36.11 -76.85
N ASN A 71 -18.20 -36.61 -75.66
CA ASN A 71 -18.83 -37.66 -74.86
C ASN A 71 -18.97 -39.08 -75.45
N SER A 72 -18.40 -40.05 -74.74
CA SER A 72 -19.11 -40.94 -73.79
C SER A 72 -18.37 -42.27 -73.69
N ASP A 73 -18.15 -42.71 -72.45
CA ASP A 73 -18.18 -44.08 -71.94
C ASP A 73 -17.73 -45.26 -72.83
N ASN A 74 -16.82 -46.08 -72.30
CA ASN A 74 -17.22 -47.32 -71.63
C ASN A 74 -16.04 -48.22 -71.27
N THR A 75 -16.17 -48.81 -70.09
CA THR A 75 -15.49 -49.97 -69.54
C THR A 75 -15.62 -51.21 -70.45
N SER A 76 -14.58 -52.04 -70.57
CA SER A 76 -14.61 -53.52 -70.42
C SER A 76 -13.34 -54.20 -70.95
N LEU A 77 -13.06 -55.39 -70.37
CA LEU A 77 -11.84 -56.21 -70.45
C LEU A 77 -11.75 -57.06 -71.77
N PRO A 78 -10.96 -58.17 -71.85
CA PRO A 78 -9.68 -58.26 -72.56
C PRO A 78 -9.69 -59.29 -73.73
N SER A 79 -8.60 -59.40 -74.52
CA SER A 79 -7.95 -60.68 -74.94
C SER A 79 -7.16 -60.62 -76.28
N LYS A 80 -6.08 -61.41 -76.29
CA LYS A 80 -5.43 -62.19 -77.38
C LYS A 80 -4.91 -61.54 -78.68
N ASN A 81 -3.58 -61.57 -78.79
CA ASN A 81 -2.70 -62.00 -79.89
C ASN A 81 -3.16 -61.87 -81.36
N SER A 82 -2.39 -61.13 -82.16
CA SER A 82 -1.75 -61.67 -83.38
C SER A 82 -0.58 -60.80 -83.86
N GLN A 83 0.48 -61.46 -84.35
CA GLN A 83 1.69 -60.84 -84.89
C GLN A 83 1.46 -60.26 -86.30
N ARG A 84 2.06 -59.09 -86.58
CA ARG A 84 2.65 -58.75 -87.90
C ARG A 84 3.89 -57.85 -87.74
N LEU A 85 4.94 -58.19 -88.51
CA LEU A 85 6.27 -57.56 -88.50
C LEU A 85 6.33 -56.18 -89.21
N PRO A 86 7.30 -55.31 -88.86
CA PRO A 86 7.36 -53.91 -89.27
C PRO A 86 8.12 -53.63 -90.59
N ARG A 87 7.78 -52.49 -91.20
CA ARG A 87 8.15 -52.00 -92.54
C ARG A 87 9.61 -51.49 -92.73
N TRP A 88 10.59 -51.93 -91.94
CA TRP A 88 11.96 -51.37 -92.01
C TRP A 88 12.80 -51.87 -93.20
N MET A 89 12.40 -52.93 -93.91
CA MET A 89 13.17 -53.56 -95.00
C MET A 89 12.94 -52.93 -96.39
N LYS A 90 13.05 -51.60 -96.54
CA LYS A 90 12.94 -50.93 -97.86
C LYS A 90 13.88 -49.72 -98.02
N SER A 91 15.17 -49.86 -97.73
CA SER A 91 16.15 -48.87 -98.22
C SER A 91 17.50 -49.49 -98.56
N TRP A 92 17.87 -49.39 -99.84
CA TRP A 92 19.05 -50.02 -100.46
C TRP A 92 20.33 -49.17 -100.35
N VAL A 93 20.25 -47.98 -99.74
CA VAL A 93 21.38 -47.05 -99.63
C VAL A 93 22.33 -47.40 -98.48
N LEU A 94 21.87 -48.17 -97.47
CA LEU A 94 22.69 -48.55 -96.32
C LEU A 94 23.68 -49.71 -96.56
N TRP A 95 23.51 -50.48 -97.63
CA TRP A 95 24.44 -51.56 -98.01
C TRP A 95 25.72 -51.06 -98.72
N SER A 96 25.79 -49.77 -99.07
CA SER A 96 26.92 -49.18 -99.80
C SER A 96 28.05 -48.63 -98.92
N VAL A 97 27.80 -48.40 -97.63
CA VAL A 97 28.83 -47.93 -96.67
C VAL A 97 29.51 -49.10 -95.93
N LEU A 98 28.97 -50.31 -96.05
CA LEU A 98 29.47 -51.52 -95.41
C LEU A 98 30.74 -52.09 -96.08
N LEU A 99 31.17 -51.60 -97.25
CA LEU A 99 32.20 -52.25 -98.08
C LEU A 99 33.58 -51.58 -98.08
N THR A 100 33.81 -50.50 -97.33
CA THR A 100 35.11 -49.77 -97.34
C THR A 100 35.79 -49.64 -95.97
N LEU A 101 35.27 -50.27 -94.92
CA LEU A 101 35.72 -50.11 -93.54
C LEU A 101 36.16 -51.44 -92.87
N ILE A 102 36.71 -52.38 -93.66
CA ILE A 102 36.96 -53.77 -93.23
C ILE A 102 38.44 -54.16 -92.98
N PRO A 103 39.51 -53.47 -93.45
CA PRO A 103 40.87 -53.88 -93.06
C PRO A 103 41.49 -53.15 -91.85
N GLY A 104 40.75 -52.30 -91.12
CA GLY A 104 41.30 -51.52 -89.97
C GLY A 104 40.73 -51.85 -88.58
N SER A 105 39.66 -52.65 -88.51
CA SER A 105 38.89 -52.86 -87.26
C SER A 105 39.31 -54.09 -86.44
N ILE A 106 40.17 -54.95 -86.98
CA ILE A 106 40.61 -56.18 -86.27
C ILE A 106 41.61 -55.85 -85.13
N GLY A 107 42.38 -54.77 -85.24
CA GLY A 107 43.28 -54.29 -84.16
C GLY A 107 42.53 -53.64 -82.98
N PHE A 108 41.39 -53.00 -83.23
CA PHE A 108 40.58 -52.37 -82.17
C PHE A 108 39.68 -53.39 -81.44
N LEU A 109 39.24 -54.44 -82.12
CA LEU A 109 38.47 -55.53 -81.50
C LEU A 109 39.34 -56.36 -80.54
N ALA A 110 40.61 -56.60 -80.86
CA ALA A 110 41.55 -57.31 -79.98
C ALA A 110 41.84 -56.54 -78.67
N MET A 111 41.93 -55.20 -78.71
CA MET A 111 42.10 -54.37 -77.51
C MET A 111 40.80 -54.27 -76.68
N SER A 112 39.62 -54.32 -77.32
CA SER A 112 38.33 -54.30 -76.62
C SER A 112 38.00 -55.58 -75.85
N ILE A 113 38.60 -56.72 -76.24
CA ILE A 113 38.43 -58.02 -75.56
C ILE A 113 39.40 -58.14 -74.37
N LEU A 114 40.52 -57.41 -74.35
CA LEU A 114 41.41 -57.35 -73.18
C LEU A 114 40.88 -56.42 -72.07
N PHE A 115 40.10 -55.38 -72.39
CA PHE A 115 39.44 -54.51 -71.40
C PHE A 115 38.01 -54.93 -71.06
N LYS A 116 37.48 -56.00 -71.69
CA LYS A 116 36.22 -56.62 -71.28
C LYS A 116 36.50 -57.56 -70.11
N LEU A 117 36.45 -56.99 -68.90
CA LEU A 117 36.21 -57.78 -67.70
C LEU A 117 35.00 -58.71 -67.97
N PRO A 118 35.05 -60.00 -67.59
CA PRO A 118 33.92 -60.90 -67.79
C PRO A 118 32.66 -60.24 -67.23
N SER A 119 31.62 -60.15 -68.07
CA SER A 119 30.35 -59.51 -67.76
C SER A 119 29.86 -59.95 -66.39
N ALA A 120 29.68 -58.98 -65.48
CA ALA A 120 29.04 -59.20 -64.20
C ALA A 120 27.72 -59.97 -64.42
N PRO A 121 27.43 -61.00 -63.60
CA PRO A 121 26.23 -61.80 -63.76
C PRO A 121 24.97 -60.92 -63.70
N ASN A 122 24.02 -61.15 -64.59
CA ASN A 122 22.76 -60.40 -64.65
C ASN A 122 21.86 -60.85 -63.47
N CYS A 123 22.16 -60.33 -62.27
CA CYS A 123 21.58 -60.74 -60.99
C CYS A 123 20.04 -60.87 -60.92
N PRO A 124 19.22 -60.05 -61.60
CA PRO A 124 17.77 -60.21 -61.56
C PRO A 124 17.20 -61.39 -62.38
N SER A 125 18.00 -62.10 -63.19
CA SER A 125 17.52 -63.19 -64.06
C SER A 125 18.13 -64.57 -63.77
N ILE A 126 18.66 -64.79 -62.55
CA ILE A 126 19.40 -66.01 -62.18
C ILE A 126 18.48 -67.01 -61.46
N PHE A 127 18.55 -68.28 -61.86
CA PHE A 127 17.90 -69.38 -61.15
C PHE A 127 18.73 -69.79 -59.93
N TRP A 128 18.34 -69.28 -58.75
CA TRP A 128 19.06 -69.42 -57.48
C TRP A 128 19.52 -70.84 -57.11
N PRO A 129 18.75 -71.93 -57.34
CA PRO A 129 19.19 -73.28 -57.01
C PRO A 129 20.46 -73.75 -57.74
N LEU A 130 20.78 -73.18 -58.90
CA LEU A 130 21.96 -73.52 -59.72
C LEU A 130 23.06 -72.44 -59.69
N ALA A 131 22.86 -71.35 -58.95
CA ALA A 131 23.83 -70.27 -58.85
C ALA A 131 25.04 -70.68 -58.00
N SER A 132 26.26 -70.47 -58.53
CA SER A 132 27.49 -70.69 -57.76
C SER A 132 27.56 -69.73 -56.56
N ALA A 133 28.28 -70.13 -55.52
CA ALA A 133 28.47 -69.29 -54.33
C ALA A 133 29.11 -67.93 -54.64
N SER A 134 30.03 -67.88 -55.61
CA SER A 134 30.65 -66.62 -56.08
C SER A 134 29.65 -65.69 -56.77
N VAL A 135 28.72 -66.23 -57.55
CA VAL A 135 27.65 -65.44 -58.21
C VAL A 135 26.64 -64.94 -57.17
N ARG A 136 26.26 -65.78 -56.20
CA ARG A 136 25.39 -65.36 -55.09
C ARG A 136 26.02 -64.24 -54.27
N LEU A 137 27.31 -64.38 -53.94
CA LEU A 137 28.05 -63.36 -53.19
C LEU A 137 28.17 -62.04 -53.95
N HIS A 138 28.51 -62.08 -55.24
CA HIS A 138 28.60 -60.87 -56.08
C HIS A 138 27.24 -60.16 -56.24
N CYS A 139 26.17 -60.92 -56.42
CA CYS A 139 24.83 -60.36 -56.51
C CYS A 139 24.32 -59.83 -55.17
N ALA A 140 24.69 -60.46 -54.05
CA ALA A 140 24.42 -59.95 -52.73
C ALA A 140 25.16 -58.63 -52.45
N GLN A 141 26.44 -58.52 -52.83
CA GLN A 141 27.20 -57.27 -52.77
C GLN A 141 26.55 -56.14 -53.60
N LEU A 142 26.06 -56.46 -54.81
CA LEU A 142 25.36 -55.50 -55.65
C LEU A 142 24.04 -55.04 -55.01
N ALA A 143 23.27 -55.95 -54.41
CA ALA A 143 22.07 -55.59 -53.65
C ALA A 143 22.42 -54.69 -52.46
N ALA A 144 23.40 -55.09 -51.64
CA ALA A 144 23.86 -54.30 -50.50
C ALA A 144 24.38 -52.90 -50.88
N SER A 145 25.00 -52.75 -52.06
CA SER A 145 25.53 -51.45 -52.54
C SER A 145 24.45 -50.36 -52.70
N LYS A 146 23.17 -50.73 -52.75
CA LYS A 146 22.05 -49.78 -52.81
C LYS A 146 21.76 -49.09 -51.47
N GLN A 147 22.33 -49.59 -50.36
CA GLN A 147 22.22 -49.01 -49.01
C GLN A 147 20.78 -48.77 -48.56
N LYS A 148 19.88 -49.72 -48.87
CA LYS A 148 18.49 -49.73 -48.39
C LYS A 148 18.24 -50.97 -47.55
N VAL A 149 17.40 -50.84 -46.54
CA VAL A 149 17.04 -51.93 -45.62
C VAL A 149 16.60 -53.18 -46.38
N ASP A 150 15.66 -53.06 -47.31
CA ASP A 150 15.12 -54.22 -48.06
C ASP A 150 16.19 -54.87 -48.96
N ASP A 151 17.04 -54.06 -49.61
CA ASP A 151 18.11 -54.57 -50.47
C ASP A 151 19.25 -55.22 -49.65
N LEU A 152 19.54 -54.72 -48.45
CA LEU A 152 20.50 -55.32 -47.51
C LEU A 152 19.98 -56.64 -46.92
N LEU A 153 18.70 -56.70 -46.55
CA LEU A 153 18.05 -57.95 -46.12
C LEU A 153 18.03 -58.98 -47.25
N GLN A 154 17.80 -58.53 -48.49
CA GLN A 154 17.88 -59.38 -49.67
C GLN A 154 19.31 -59.92 -49.86
N ALA A 155 20.34 -59.09 -49.70
CA ALA A 155 21.74 -59.51 -49.75
C ALA A 155 22.07 -60.59 -48.71
N ILE A 156 21.64 -60.39 -47.46
CA ILE A 156 21.79 -61.34 -46.36
C ILE A 156 21.11 -62.68 -46.69
N ALA A 157 19.87 -62.65 -47.19
CA ALA A 157 19.10 -63.86 -47.51
C ALA A 157 19.76 -64.71 -48.62
N MET A 158 20.44 -64.09 -49.59
CA MET A 158 21.13 -64.77 -50.69
C MET A 158 22.36 -65.57 -50.25
N VAL A 159 23.11 -65.08 -49.25
CA VAL A 159 24.36 -65.70 -48.80
C VAL A 159 24.18 -66.60 -47.57
N ARG A 160 23.14 -66.37 -46.75
CA ARG A 160 22.82 -67.18 -45.56
C ARG A 160 22.57 -68.66 -45.86
N GLN A 161 22.10 -68.98 -47.08
CA GLN A 161 21.77 -70.35 -47.48
C GLN A 161 22.99 -71.18 -47.92
N LEU A 162 24.22 -70.64 -47.82
CA LEU A 162 25.44 -71.36 -48.21
C LEU A 162 25.95 -72.26 -47.07
N PRO A 163 26.48 -73.47 -47.36
CA PRO A 163 26.97 -74.39 -46.32
C PRO A 163 28.15 -73.82 -45.53
N GLN A 164 28.22 -74.11 -44.23
CA GLN A 164 29.32 -73.66 -43.34
C GLN A 164 30.71 -74.14 -43.79
N ASN A 165 30.80 -75.26 -44.52
CA ASN A 165 32.07 -75.83 -45.00
C ASN A 165 32.59 -75.18 -46.30
N HIS A 166 32.04 -74.03 -46.71
CA HIS A 166 32.38 -73.37 -47.97
C HIS A 166 33.71 -72.58 -47.88
N PRO A 167 34.60 -72.61 -48.90
CA PRO A 167 35.89 -71.89 -48.86
C PRO A 167 35.81 -70.37 -48.61
N LEU A 168 34.68 -69.74 -48.98
CA LEU A 168 34.43 -68.31 -48.78
C LEU A 168 33.69 -67.97 -47.47
N HIS A 169 33.52 -68.93 -46.56
CA HIS A 169 32.70 -68.74 -45.35
C HIS A 169 33.15 -67.55 -44.49
N GLY A 170 34.45 -67.38 -44.25
CA GLY A 170 34.97 -66.24 -43.48
C GLY A 170 34.70 -64.86 -44.11
N GLU A 171 34.66 -64.79 -45.44
CA GLU A 171 34.33 -63.55 -46.16
C GLU A 171 32.81 -63.29 -46.16
N ILE A 172 31.98 -64.34 -46.23
CA ILE A 172 30.53 -64.26 -46.08
C ILE A 172 30.15 -63.76 -44.68
N GLU A 173 30.75 -64.30 -43.61
CA GLU A 173 30.53 -63.83 -42.24
C GLU A 173 30.88 -62.34 -42.09
N ARG A 174 32.01 -61.90 -42.65
CA ARG A 174 32.40 -60.48 -42.66
C ARG A 174 31.34 -59.61 -43.32
N PHE A 175 30.79 -60.02 -44.48
CA PHE A 175 29.75 -59.29 -45.18
C PHE A 175 28.40 -59.31 -44.45
N LEU A 176 28.03 -60.44 -43.85
CA LEU A 176 26.82 -60.56 -43.03
C LEU A 176 26.88 -59.60 -41.83
N GLU A 177 28.03 -59.51 -41.16
CA GLU A 177 28.26 -58.56 -40.09
C GLU A 177 28.22 -57.10 -40.58
N GLU A 178 28.88 -56.80 -41.70
CA GLU A 178 28.91 -55.46 -42.31
C GLU A 178 27.51 -54.97 -42.72
N TRP A 179 26.74 -55.79 -43.44
CA TRP A 179 25.39 -55.42 -43.87
C TRP A 179 24.41 -55.34 -42.70
N SER A 180 24.60 -56.15 -41.65
CA SER A 180 23.81 -56.02 -40.42
C SER A 180 24.09 -54.69 -39.73
N LYS A 181 25.36 -54.25 -39.67
CA LYS A 181 25.73 -52.91 -39.17
C LYS A 181 25.15 -51.79 -40.03
N ASP A 182 25.08 -51.97 -41.35
CA ASP A 182 24.46 -51.00 -42.26
C ASP A 182 22.96 -50.86 -42.03
N ILE A 183 22.24 -51.99 -41.82
CA ILE A 183 20.82 -51.96 -41.44
C ILE A 183 20.63 -51.28 -40.09
N LEU A 184 21.48 -51.59 -39.08
CA LEU A 184 21.43 -50.94 -37.77
C LEU A 184 21.70 -49.43 -37.86
N ARG A 185 22.58 -48.99 -38.77
CA ARG A 185 22.85 -47.57 -39.03
C ARG A 185 21.62 -46.86 -39.61
N LEU A 186 20.93 -47.48 -40.57
CA LEU A 186 19.69 -46.94 -41.13
C LEU A 186 18.56 -46.91 -40.09
N ALA A 187 18.47 -47.93 -39.24
CA ALA A 187 17.55 -47.94 -38.11
C ALA A 187 17.89 -46.85 -37.07
N ASP A 188 19.18 -46.56 -36.86
CA ASP A 188 19.61 -45.45 -36.00
C ASP A 188 19.10 -44.11 -36.53
N GLU A 189 19.01 -43.89 -37.84
CA GLU A 189 18.41 -42.66 -38.39
C GLU A 189 16.95 -42.49 -37.96
N SER A 190 16.14 -43.56 -37.98
CA SER A 190 14.77 -43.54 -37.44
C SER A 190 14.74 -43.26 -35.94
N PHE A 191 15.66 -43.87 -35.18
CA PHE A 191 15.80 -43.60 -33.75
C PHE A 191 16.12 -42.12 -33.48
N GLN A 192 17.12 -41.57 -34.18
CA GLN A 192 17.55 -40.17 -34.08
C GLN A 192 16.44 -39.19 -34.52
N ALA A 193 15.54 -39.61 -35.41
CA ALA A 193 14.36 -38.85 -35.84
C ALA A 193 13.20 -38.87 -34.84
N GLY A 194 13.26 -39.71 -33.79
CA GLY A 194 12.21 -39.83 -32.77
C GLY A 194 11.29 -41.05 -32.97
N ASN A 195 11.61 -41.94 -33.89
CA ASN A 195 10.81 -43.13 -34.19
C ASN A 195 11.47 -44.40 -33.60
N LEU A 196 11.51 -44.52 -32.27
CA LEU A 196 12.12 -45.67 -31.59
C LEU A 196 11.51 -47.01 -32.05
N GLU A 197 10.19 -47.09 -32.12
CA GLU A 197 9.49 -48.34 -32.51
C GLU A 197 9.85 -48.76 -33.94
N GLU A 198 9.97 -47.80 -34.85
CA GLU A 198 10.38 -48.06 -36.24
C GLU A 198 11.84 -48.52 -36.33
N ALA A 199 12.73 -47.93 -35.53
CA ALA A 199 14.13 -48.34 -35.42
C ALA A 199 14.26 -49.78 -34.92
N ILE A 200 13.55 -50.13 -33.84
CA ILE A 200 13.53 -51.48 -33.27
C ILE A 200 12.94 -52.47 -34.28
N ALA A 201 11.82 -52.14 -34.93
CA ALA A 201 11.21 -52.98 -35.94
C ALA A 201 12.14 -53.25 -37.13
N THR A 202 12.90 -52.23 -37.55
CA THR A 202 13.89 -52.35 -38.63
C THR A 202 15.06 -53.23 -38.23
N ALA A 203 15.58 -53.06 -37.01
CA ALA A 203 16.67 -53.87 -36.46
C ALA A 203 16.27 -55.35 -36.32
N ARG A 204 15.05 -55.64 -35.87
CA ARG A 204 14.51 -57.01 -35.73
C ARG A 204 14.25 -57.75 -37.04
N LYS A 205 14.35 -57.08 -38.21
CA LYS A 205 14.29 -57.78 -39.51
C LYS A 205 15.56 -58.57 -39.81
N ILE A 206 16.66 -58.30 -39.10
CA ILE A 206 17.91 -59.03 -39.21
C ILE A 206 17.72 -60.44 -38.60
N PRO A 207 18.04 -61.53 -39.32
CA PRO A 207 17.85 -62.88 -38.81
C PRO A 207 18.64 -63.20 -37.52
N GLU A 208 18.02 -63.89 -36.57
CA GLU A 208 18.59 -64.23 -35.24
C GLU A 208 19.72 -65.27 -35.29
N ASP A 209 19.78 -66.08 -36.35
CA ASP A 209 20.77 -67.14 -36.54
C ASP A 209 22.15 -66.63 -36.97
N LEU A 210 22.28 -65.31 -37.21
CA LEU A 210 23.53 -64.67 -37.59
C LEU A 210 24.40 -64.35 -36.37
N SER A 211 25.72 -64.39 -36.55
CA SER A 211 26.70 -63.92 -35.57
C SER A 211 26.48 -62.46 -35.13
N ALA A 212 25.85 -61.66 -36.00
CA ALA A 212 25.51 -60.26 -35.76
C ALA A 212 24.27 -60.03 -34.86
N SER A 213 23.51 -61.07 -34.49
CA SER A 213 22.30 -60.94 -33.66
C SER A 213 22.58 -60.30 -32.30
N LYS A 214 23.73 -60.61 -31.69
CA LYS A 214 24.17 -59.97 -30.44
C LYS A 214 24.31 -58.45 -30.59
N LEU A 215 24.83 -57.97 -31.73
CA LEU A 215 24.95 -56.53 -31.99
C LEU A 215 23.58 -55.86 -32.10
N VAL A 216 22.58 -56.57 -32.64
CA VAL A 216 21.20 -56.08 -32.74
C VAL A 216 20.58 -55.90 -31.37
N ASP A 217 20.67 -56.92 -30.51
CA ASP A 217 20.12 -56.87 -29.15
C ASP A 217 20.81 -55.81 -28.29
N ASP A 218 22.13 -55.70 -28.38
CA ASP A 218 22.92 -54.67 -27.69
C ASP A 218 22.50 -53.26 -28.13
N GLN A 219 22.32 -53.03 -29.45
CA GLN A 219 21.90 -51.74 -30.00
C GLN A 219 20.46 -51.37 -29.61
N ILE A 220 19.52 -52.32 -29.70
CA ILE A 220 18.12 -52.11 -29.27
C ILE A 220 18.08 -51.75 -27.78
N SER A 221 18.83 -52.47 -26.95
CA SER A 221 18.91 -52.20 -25.51
C SER A 221 19.48 -50.80 -25.21
N GLN A 222 20.49 -50.38 -25.99
CA GLN A 222 21.04 -49.03 -25.89
C GLN A 222 20.00 -47.96 -26.26
N TRP A 223 19.30 -48.11 -27.40
CA TRP A 223 18.25 -47.17 -27.80
C TRP A 223 17.14 -47.06 -26.76
N GLN A 224 16.64 -48.20 -26.25
CA GLN A 224 15.62 -48.23 -25.20
C GLN A 224 16.09 -47.55 -23.91
N SER A 225 17.34 -47.76 -23.52
CA SER A 225 17.94 -47.11 -22.34
C SER A 225 18.04 -45.59 -22.51
N ILE A 226 18.54 -45.13 -23.65
CA ILE A 226 18.64 -43.70 -23.98
C ILE A 226 17.24 -43.06 -23.99
N TRP A 227 16.27 -43.71 -24.64
CA TRP A 227 14.90 -43.24 -24.73
C TRP A 227 14.24 -43.13 -23.36
N SER A 228 14.31 -44.19 -22.55
CA SER A 228 13.75 -44.21 -21.20
C SER A 228 14.37 -43.14 -20.31
N LYS A 229 15.69 -42.93 -20.41
CA LYS A 229 16.38 -41.86 -19.69
C LYS A 229 15.92 -40.46 -20.12
N ALA A 230 15.75 -40.23 -21.42
CA ALA A 230 15.30 -38.95 -21.95
C ALA A 230 13.86 -38.64 -21.54
N GLU A 231 12.97 -39.63 -21.66
CA GLU A 231 11.57 -39.56 -21.22
C GLU A 231 11.49 -39.26 -19.72
N GLY A 232 12.28 -39.95 -18.89
CA GLY A 232 12.33 -39.69 -17.45
C GLY A 232 12.76 -38.26 -17.12
N ILE A 233 13.78 -37.72 -17.80
CA ILE A 233 14.20 -36.32 -17.63
C ILE A 233 13.06 -35.35 -18.00
N TYR A 234 12.33 -35.64 -19.08
CA TYR A 234 11.22 -34.80 -19.54
C TYR A 234 10.08 -34.79 -18.51
N GLN A 235 9.67 -35.97 -18.04
CA GLN A 235 8.61 -36.11 -17.03
C GLN A 235 9.01 -35.47 -15.68
N ASP A 236 10.26 -35.65 -15.24
CA ASP A 236 10.77 -34.99 -14.04
C ASP A 236 10.70 -33.47 -14.17
N ALA A 237 11.01 -32.92 -15.35
CA ALA A 237 10.94 -31.48 -15.60
C ALA A 237 9.49 -30.98 -15.53
N GLU A 238 8.54 -31.69 -16.13
CA GLU A 238 7.11 -31.37 -16.03
C GLU A 238 6.61 -31.39 -14.57
N GLU A 239 7.07 -32.34 -13.77
CA GLU A 239 6.70 -32.40 -12.35
C GLU A 239 7.27 -31.20 -11.56
N GLN A 240 8.50 -30.77 -11.86
CA GLN A 240 9.04 -29.53 -11.28
C GLN A 240 8.22 -28.30 -11.69
N LEU A 241 7.66 -28.26 -12.91
CA LEU A 241 6.78 -27.17 -13.34
C LEU A 241 5.49 -27.11 -12.52
N LYS A 242 4.84 -28.25 -12.26
CA LYS A 242 3.64 -28.30 -11.41
C LYS A 242 3.91 -27.78 -9.99
N GLN A 243 5.12 -28.02 -9.48
CA GLN A 243 5.56 -27.58 -8.15
C GLN A 243 6.10 -26.14 -8.12
N ARG A 244 5.95 -25.36 -9.20
CA ARG A 244 6.46 -23.99 -9.34
C ARG A 244 8.00 -23.87 -9.22
N ARG A 245 8.75 -24.93 -9.56
CA ARG A 245 10.22 -24.99 -9.46
C ARG A 245 10.89 -24.79 -10.82
N TRP A 246 10.75 -23.58 -11.36
CA TRP A 246 11.19 -23.21 -12.72
C TRP A 246 12.66 -23.48 -12.98
N GLN A 247 13.52 -23.12 -12.02
CA GLN A 247 14.97 -23.31 -12.14
C GLN A 247 15.33 -24.80 -12.24
N SER A 248 14.68 -25.64 -11.44
CA SER A 248 14.89 -27.09 -11.47
C SER A 248 14.43 -27.69 -12.80
N ALA A 249 13.26 -27.26 -13.31
CA ALA A 249 12.76 -27.69 -14.62
C ALA A 249 13.70 -27.29 -15.75
N PHE A 250 14.24 -26.06 -15.73
CA PHE A 250 15.23 -25.59 -16.69
C PHE A 250 16.52 -26.41 -16.63
N MET A 251 17.04 -26.68 -15.43
CA MET A 251 18.23 -27.53 -15.24
C MET A 251 18.02 -28.95 -15.74
N LEU A 252 16.82 -29.53 -15.57
CA LEU A 252 16.46 -30.83 -16.11
C LEU A 252 16.39 -30.79 -17.65
N SER A 253 15.76 -29.76 -18.24
CA SER A 253 15.72 -29.60 -19.69
C SER A 253 17.12 -29.57 -20.32
N ALA A 254 18.09 -28.90 -19.68
CA ALA A 254 19.47 -28.84 -20.16
C ALA A 254 20.17 -30.22 -20.19
N LYS A 255 19.69 -31.20 -19.40
CA LYS A 255 20.20 -32.58 -19.46
C LYS A 255 19.77 -33.29 -20.76
N LEU A 256 18.65 -32.90 -21.38
CA LEU A 256 18.21 -33.45 -22.67
C LEU A 256 19.21 -33.15 -23.79
N LEU A 257 19.90 -32.01 -23.75
CA LEU A 257 20.95 -31.65 -24.72
C LEU A 257 22.13 -32.64 -24.74
N ARG A 258 22.30 -33.44 -23.68
CA ARG A 258 23.37 -34.44 -23.55
C ARG A 258 22.89 -35.87 -23.77
N VAL A 259 21.60 -36.05 -24.09
CA VAL A 259 21.06 -37.34 -24.50
C VAL A 259 21.52 -37.61 -25.91
N ASP A 260 22.01 -38.82 -26.17
CA ASP A 260 22.51 -39.24 -27.48
C ASP A 260 21.35 -39.59 -28.45
N ASN A 261 20.48 -38.60 -28.67
CA ASN A 261 19.34 -38.67 -29.58
C ASN A 261 18.95 -37.26 -30.06
N LYS A 262 19.01 -37.01 -31.36
CA LYS A 262 18.75 -35.69 -31.96
C LYS A 262 17.34 -35.19 -31.68
N PHE A 263 16.31 -36.03 -31.79
CA PHE A 263 14.93 -35.64 -31.51
C PHE A 263 14.74 -35.15 -30.06
N TRP A 264 15.32 -35.85 -29.08
CA TRP A 264 15.28 -35.44 -27.68
C TRP A 264 16.10 -34.17 -27.41
N ALA A 265 17.30 -34.09 -27.97
CA ALA A 265 18.23 -32.98 -27.78
C ALA A 265 17.85 -31.70 -28.56
N SER A 266 16.93 -31.77 -29.53
CA SER A 266 16.46 -30.61 -30.29
C SER A 266 14.95 -30.39 -30.12
N THR A 267 14.12 -31.14 -30.83
CA THR A 267 12.66 -30.97 -30.87
C THR A 267 12.01 -30.98 -29.48
N LYS A 268 12.29 -32.01 -28.67
CA LYS A 268 11.69 -32.12 -27.33
C LYS A 268 12.28 -31.14 -26.34
N TYR A 269 13.58 -30.87 -26.42
CA TYR A 269 14.21 -29.80 -25.65
C TYR A 269 13.56 -28.44 -25.92
N ASP A 270 13.39 -28.05 -27.18
CA ASP A 270 12.77 -26.79 -27.57
C ASP A 270 11.30 -26.71 -27.12
N GLN A 271 10.56 -27.82 -27.26
CA GLN A 271 9.19 -27.93 -26.76
C GLN A 271 9.15 -27.69 -25.25
N LEU A 272 9.98 -28.40 -24.48
CA LEU A 272 10.04 -28.27 -23.03
C LEU A 272 10.47 -26.87 -22.59
N ASN A 273 11.44 -26.26 -23.27
CA ASN A 273 11.89 -24.90 -22.95
C ASN A 273 10.79 -23.85 -23.17
N ARG A 274 9.98 -23.99 -24.22
CA ARG A 274 8.80 -23.13 -24.44
C ARG A 274 7.77 -23.32 -23.33
N LEU A 275 7.51 -24.57 -22.93
CA LEU A 275 6.59 -24.88 -21.82
C LEU A 275 7.10 -24.28 -20.50
N ILE A 276 8.39 -24.42 -20.19
CA ILE A 276 9.00 -23.84 -18.99
C ILE A 276 8.87 -22.31 -19.00
N THR A 277 9.12 -21.67 -20.14
CA THR A 277 9.03 -20.21 -20.27
C THR A 277 7.58 -19.74 -20.07
N SER A 278 6.62 -20.37 -20.74
CA SER A 278 5.19 -20.07 -20.57
C SER A 278 4.72 -20.30 -19.14
N ALA A 279 5.11 -21.42 -18.52
CA ALA A 279 4.74 -21.75 -17.14
C ALA A 279 5.34 -20.77 -16.13
N LYS A 280 6.56 -20.29 -16.36
CA LYS A 280 7.18 -19.25 -15.55
C LYS A 280 6.40 -17.93 -15.67
N GLU A 281 6.07 -17.49 -16.88
CA GLU A 281 5.30 -16.26 -17.10
C GLU A 281 3.92 -16.32 -16.41
N ASP A 282 3.22 -17.44 -16.54
CA ASP A 282 1.94 -17.65 -15.85
C ASP A 282 2.14 -17.78 -14.33
N GLY A 283 3.28 -18.30 -13.88
CA GLY A 283 3.67 -18.34 -12.48
C GLY A 283 3.88 -16.96 -11.88
N ASP A 284 4.55 -16.08 -12.61
CA ASP A 284 4.76 -14.69 -12.22
C ASP A 284 3.42 -13.92 -12.17
N LYS A 285 2.51 -14.17 -13.12
CA LYS A 285 1.13 -13.64 -13.07
C LYS A 285 0.39 -14.14 -11.83
N LEU A 286 0.43 -15.44 -11.55
CA LEU A 286 -0.27 -16.03 -10.41
C LEU A 286 0.28 -15.52 -9.08
N ALA A 287 1.60 -15.38 -8.95
CA ALA A 287 2.24 -14.79 -7.79
C ALA A 287 1.82 -13.32 -7.59
N LYS A 288 1.72 -12.55 -8.68
CA LYS A 288 1.18 -11.18 -8.63
C LYS A 288 -0.28 -11.18 -8.15
N ALA A 289 -1.11 -12.11 -8.61
CA ALA A 289 -2.49 -12.23 -8.15
C ALA A 289 -2.56 -12.57 -6.65
N GLU A 290 -1.74 -13.50 -6.17
CA GLU A 290 -1.63 -13.84 -4.75
C GLU A 290 -1.23 -12.61 -3.90
N ASP A 291 -0.20 -11.85 -4.31
CA ASP A 291 0.25 -10.62 -3.64
C ASP A 291 -0.84 -9.52 -3.59
N LEU A 292 -1.53 -9.29 -4.72
CA LEU A 292 -2.66 -8.36 -4.77
C LEU A 292 -3.80 -8.81 -3.85
N ALA A 293 -4.05 -10.11 -3.75
CA ALA A 293 -5.09 -10.67 -2.91
C ALA A 293 -4.77 -10.64 -1.41
N ASP A 294 -3.52 -10.40 -1.01
CA ASP A 294 -3.15 -10.20 0.39
C ASP A 294 -3.50 -8.78 0.88
N SER A 295 -3.89 -7.88 -0.02
CA SER A 295 -4.44 -6.59 0.35
C SER A 295 -5.90 -6.69 0.83
N GLN A 296 -6.28 -5.80 1.75
CA GLN A 296 -7.67 -5.63 2.19
C GLN A 296 -8.45 -4.62 1.32
N VAL A 297 -8.09 -4.54 0.03
CA VAL A 297 -8.64 -3.55 -0.92
C VAL A 297 -9.41 -4.27 -2.01
N VAL A 298 -10.67 -3.90 -2.20
CA VAL A 298 -11.63 -4.55 -3.12
C VAL A 298 -11.12 -4.51 -4.56
N ASP A 299 -10.69 -3.34 -5.05
CA ASP A 299 -10.14 -3.19 -6.40
C ASP A 299 -8.94 -4.11 -6.68
N LYS A 300 -8.12 -4.36 -5.65
CA LYS A 300 -6.93 -5.21 -5.75
C LYS A 300 -7.30 -6.69 -5.77
N LEU A 301 -8.31 -7.09 -5.01
CA LEU A 301 -8.90 -8.43 -5.08
C LEU A 301 -9.54 -8.70 -6.45
N LEU A 302 -10.23 -7.71 -7.03
CA LEU A 302 -10.76 -7.80 -8.39
C LEU A 302 -9.64 -7.93 -9.43
N GLU A 303 -8.57 -7.13 -9.30
CA GLU A 303 -7.38 -7.24 -10.15
C GLU A 303 -6.75 -8.65 -10.02
N ALA A 304 -6.66 -9.20 -8.81
CA ALA A 304 -6.15 -10.55 -8.55
C ALA A 304 -6.99 -11.64 -9.24
N ILE A 305 -8.32 -11.58 -9.12
CA ILE A 305 -9.24 -12.52 -9.78
C ILE A 305 -9.05 -12.45 -11.30
N LYS A 306 -9.04 -11.25 -11.87
CA LYS A 306 -8.86 -11.06 -13.31
C LYS A 306 -7.53 -11.60 -13.83
N ILE A 307 -6.44 -11.43 -13.06
CA ILE A 307 -5.14 -11.99 -13.43
C ILE A 307 -5.17 -13.52 -13.37
N ALA A 308 -5.77 -14.10 -12.32
CA ALA A 308 -5.90 -15.56 -12.20
C ALA A 308 -6.77 -16.16 -13.32
N GLU A 309 -7.85 -15.49 -13.73
CA GLU A 309 -8.71 -15.88 -14.86
C GLU A 309 -7.98 -15.82 -16.21
N SER A 310 -6.98 -14.94 -16.35
CA SER A 310 -6.24 -14.78 -17.61
C SER A 310 -5.24 -15.91 -17.90
N ILE A 311 -5.02 -16.81 -16.94
CA ILE A 311 -4.14 -17.97 -17.10
C ILE A 311 -4.84 -18.98 -18.01
N ASN A 312 -4.18 -19.36 -19.11
CA ASN A 312 -4.73 -20.25 -20.13
C ASN A 312 -4.92 -21.68 -19.58
N SER A 313 -5.98 -22.38 -20.03
CA SER A 313 -6.25 -23.79 -19.71
C SER A 313 -5.14 -24.77 -20.10
N GLU A 314 -4.29 -24.44 -21.07
CA GLU A 314 -3.12 -25.24 -21.47
C GLU A 314 -1.94 -25.09 -20.49
N SER A 315 -2.00 -24.12 -19.57
CA SER A 315 -0.95 -23.87 -18.58
C SER A 315 -0.97 -24.91 -17.46
N TYR A 316 0.20 -25.38 -17.03
CA TYR A 316 0.33 -26.27 -15.86
C TYR A 316 -0.17 -25.62 -14.55
N LEU A 317 -0.36 -24.30 -14.53
CA LEU A 317 -0.86 -23.55 -13.38
C LEU A 317 -2.36 -23.26 -13.42
N TYR A 318 -3.05 -23.62 -14.50
CA TYR A 318 -4.47 -23.32 -14.64
C TYR A 318 -5.30 -23.87 -13.48
N GLN A 319 -5.13 -25.16 -13.15
CA GLN A 319 -5.86 -25.77 -12.04
C GLN A 319 -5.63 -25.01 -10.74
N LYS A 320 -4.38 -24.59 -10.49
CA LYS A 320 -4.04 -23.87 -9.27
C LYS A 320 -4.66 -22.47 -9.23
N ALA A 321 -4.72 -21.78 -10.37
CA ALA A 321 -5.41 -20.51 -10.48
C ALA A 321 -6.92 -20.66 -10.20
N GLN A 322 -7.56 -21.69 -10.78
CA GLN A 322 -8.98 -21.98 -10.56
C GLN A 322 -9.31 -22.34 -9.09
N GLU A 323 -8.38 -22.95 -8.36
CA GLU A 323 -8.52 -23.19 -6.92
C GLU A 323 -8.47 -21.90 -6.09
N LEU A 324 -7.72 -20.88 -6.54
CA LEU A 324 -7.51 -19.63 -5.79
C LEU A 324 -8.61 -18.60 -6.01
N ILE A 325 -9.24 -18.57 -7.19
CA ILE A 325 -10.30 -17.60 -7.53
C ILE A 325 -11.45 -17.58 -6.49
N PRO A 326 -12.03 -18.71 -6.05
CA PRO A 326 -13.02 -18.72 -4.97
C PRO A 326 -12.49 -18.17 -3.64
N GLY A 327 -11.20 -18.39 -3.34
CA GLY A 327 -10.57 -17.85 -2.14
C GLY A 327 -10.49 -16.32 -2.14
N PHE A 328 -10.20 -15.72 -3.30
CA PHE A 328 -10.19 -14.26 -3.46
C PHE A 328 -11.60 -13.68 -3.36
N GLY A 329 -12.60 -14.35 -3.93
CA GLY A 329 -14.01 -13.96 -3.77
C GLY A 329 -14.47 -13.99 -2.30
N ARG A 330 -14.06 -15.01 -1.53
CA ARG A 330 -14.38 -15.08 -0.09
C ARG A 330 -13.75 -13.94 0.72
N LYS A 331 -12.51 -13.54 0.41
CA LYS A 331 -11.90 -12.33 1.02
C LYS A 331 -12.73 -11.08 0.74
N MET A 332 -13.33 -10.94 -0.45
CA MET A 332 -14.25 -9.83 -0.74
C MET A 332 -15.54 -9.91 0.09
N LEU A 333 -16.13 -11.11 0.26
CA LEU A 333 -17.30 -11.31 1.14
C LEU A 333 -16.97 -10.97 2.60
N GLU A 334 -15.77 -11.29 3.08
CA GLU A 334 -15.32 -10.93 4.43
C GLU A 334 -15.24 -9.41 4.60
N LEU A 335 -14.72 -8.68 3.60
CA LEU A 335 -14.72 -7.22 3.61
C LEU A 335 -16.14 -6.64 3.58
N ALA A 336 -17.04 -7.23 2.79
CA ALA A 336 -18.44 -6.85 2.76
C ALA A 336 -19.10 -7.05 4.13
N GLN A 337 -18.84 -8.19 4.79
CA GLN A 337 -19.34 -8.48 6.13
C GLN A 337 -18.81 -7.48 7.16
N ALA A 338 -17.53 -7.10 7.11
CA ALA A 338 -16.98 -6.09 8.00
C ALA A 338 -17.66 -4.70 7.83
N LYS A 339 -18.01 -4.33 6.59
CA LYS A 339 -18.80 -3.11 6.31
C LYS A 339 -20.21 -3.22 6.87
N LEU A 340 -20.85 -4.37 6.72
CA LEU A 340 -22.18 -4.61 7.26
C LEU A 340 -22.19 -4.54 8.79
N ASP A 341 -21.18 -5.12 9.47
CA ASP A 341 -21.04 -5.06 10.92
C ASP A 341 -20.82 -3.62 11.43
N ALA A 342 -20.19 -2.77 10.60
CA ALA A 342 -20.03 -1.34 10.85
C ALA A 342 -21.29 -0.50 10.52
N ARG A 343 -22.42 -1.13 10.21
CA ARG A 343 -23.68 -0.50 9.74
C ARG A 343 -23.58 0.27 8.41
N ASP A 344 -22.61 -0.07 7.57
CA ASP A 344 -22.44 0.47 6.23
C ASP A 344 -22.95 -0.55 5.19
N ALA A 345 -24.28 -0.73 5.16
CA ALA A 345 -24.91 -1.71 4.27
C ALA A 345 -24.74 -1.38 2.79
N ASP A 346 -24.73 -0.09 2.42
CA ASP A 346 -24.63 0.29 1.02
C ASP A 346 -23.26 -0.10 0.44
N THR A 347 -22.16 0.17 1.17
CA THR A 347 -20.83 -0.27 0.77
C THR A 347 -20.71 -1.80 0.82
N ALA A 348 -21.28 -2.45 1.84
CA ALA A 348 -21.28 -3.91 1.94
C ALA A 348 -21.94 -4.58 0.72
N LEU A 349 -23.11 -4.09 0.31
CA LEU A 349 -23.86 -4.57 -0.84
C LEU A 349 -23.12 -4.29 -2.16
N ASP A 350 -22.48 -3.13 -2.29
CA ASP A 350 -21.66 -2.80 -3.46
C ASP A 350 -20.50 -3.78 -3.64
N ILE A 351 -19.74 -4.05 -2.55
CA ILE A 351 -18.64 -5.03 -2.57
C ILE A 351 -19.16 -6.42 -2.97
N ALA A 352 -20.25 -6.89 -2.36
CA ALA A 352 -20.81 -8.20 -2.65
C ALA A 352 -21.24 -8.35 -4.12
N ARG A 353 -21.82 -7.31 -4.72
CA ARG A 353 -22.26 -7.30 -6.13
C ARG A 353 -21.10 -7.29 -7.12
N GLN A 354 -19.92 -6.83 -6.71
CA GLN A 354 -18.72 -6.84 -7.56
C GLN A 354 -18.06 -8.22 -7.64
N ILE A 355 -18.45 -9.17 -6.78
CA ILE A 355 -17.84 -10.51 -6.74
C ILE A 355 -18.17 -11.27 -8.04
N PRO A 356 -17.16 -11.63 -8.85
CA PRO A 356 -17.40 -12.22 -10.16
C PRO A 356 -17.94 -13.65 -10.10
N ASP A 357 -18.64 -14.05 -11.17
CA ASP A 357 -19.24 -15.38 -11.26
C ASP A 357 -18.24 -16.54 -11.27
N SER A 358 -17.02 -16.27 -11.76
CA SER A 358 -15.91 -17.23 -11.79
C SER A 358 -15.51 -17.76 -10.40
N THR A 359 -15.87 -17.04 -9.33
CA THR A 359 -15.64 -17.43 -7.94
C THR A 359 -16.49 -18.61 -7.49
N LYS A 360 -17.59 -18.91 -8.19
CA LYS A 360 -18.57 -19.95 -7.81
C LYS A 360 -19.19 -19.72 -6.43
N LEU A 361 -19.26 -18.47 -5.98
CA LEU A 361 -19.82 -18.06 -4.68
C LEU A 361 -21.21 -17.41 -4.79
N GLN A 362 -21.89 -17.48 -5.93
CA GLN A 362 -23.14 -16.76 -6.19
C GLN A 362 -24.20 -17.02 -5.12
N THR A 363 -24.35 -18.28 -4.73
CA THR A 363 -25.22 -18.69 -3.61
C THR A 363 -24.87 -17.94 -2.32
N GLU A 364 -23.58 -17.89 -1.95
CA GLU A 364 -23.12 -17.20 -0.72
C GLU A 364 -23.31 -15.68 -0.83
N VAL A 365 -23.09 -15.12 -2.02
CA VAL A 365 -23.29 -13.69 -2.33
C VAL A 365 -24.77 -13.32 -2.23
N GLU A 366 -25.67 -14.12 -2.83
CA GLU A 366 -27.12 -13.93 -2.74
C GLU A 366 -27.61 -14.00 -1.28
N ASP A 367 -27.12 -14.99 -0.52
CA ASP A 367 -27.43 -15.15 0.90
C ASP A 367 -26.98 -13.95 1.72
N PHE A 368 -25.76 -13.47 1.46
CA PHE A 368 -25.23 -12.26 2.08
C PHE A 368 -26.06 -11.03 1.75
N ILE A 369 -26.40 -10.82 0.47
CA ILE A 369 -27.20 -9.68 0.00
C ILE A 369 -28.58 -9.70 0.65
N ALA A 370 -29.26 -10.86 0.69
CA ALA A 370 -30.58 -10.99 1.28
C ALA A 370 -30.57 -10.61 2.77
N LEU A 371 -29.58 -11.09 3.54
CA LEU A 371 -29.42 -10.72 4.94
C LEU A 371 -29.05 -9.24 5.12
N ALA A 372 -28.14 -8.73 4.29
CA ALA A 372 -27.70 -7.33 4.35
C ALA A 372 -28.86 -6.36 4.06
N ASP A 373 -29.70 -6.65 3.06
CA ASP A 373 -30.89 -5.87 2.76
C ASP A 373 -31.90 -5.90 3.93
N ALA A 374 -32.14 -7.08 4.52
CA ALA A 374 -33.00 -7.21 5.69
C ALA A 374 -32.48 -6.39 6.88
N GLN A 375 -31.19 -6.48 7.19
CA GLN A 375 -30.58 -5.71 8.27
C GLN A 375 -30.62 -4.20 8.00
N ARG A 376 -30.37 -3.77 6.76
CA ARG A 376 -30.49 -2.36 6.34
C ARG A 376 -31.89 -1.81 6.61
N SER A 377 -32.93 -2.58 6.25
CA SER A 377 -34.33 -2.22 6.53
C SER A 377 -34.61 -2.11 8.03
N ALA A 378 -34.09 -3.04 8.84
CA ALA A 378 -34.26 -3.02 10.29
C ALA A 378 -33.59 -1.81 10.96
N TRP A 379 -32.45 -1.35 10.44
CA TRP A 379 -31.71 -0.23 11.01
C TRP A 379 -32.39 1.12 10.84
N ILE A 380 -33.40 1.23 9.97
CA ILE A 380 -34.29 2.40 9.91
C ILE A 380 -34.91 2.65 11.29
N GLY A 381 -35.16 1.59 12.07
CA GLY A 381 -35.64 1.69 13.44
C GLY A 381 -37.11 2.09 13.58
N THR A 382 -37.90 1.94 12.52
CA THR A 382 -39.35 2.11 12.51
C THR A 382 -40.05 0.77 12.46
N VAL A 383 -41.34 0.72 12.84
CA VAL A 383 -42.16 -0.49 12.71
C VAL A 383 -42.15 -1.00 11.27
N ALA A 384 -42.40 -0.11 10.29
CA ALA A 384 -42.40 -0.46 8.87
C ALA A 384 -41.03 -0.99 8.39
N GLY A 385 -39.92 -0.44 8.90
CA GLY A 385 -38.57 -0.92 8.57
C GLY A 385 -38.31 -2.33 9.11
N LEU A 386 -38.74 -2.61 10.34
CA LEU A 386 -38.64 -3.94 10.95
C LEU A 386 -39.54 -4.96 10.26
N GLU A 387 -40.76 -4.60 9.88
CA GLU A 387 -41.66 -5.47 9.11
C GLU A 387 -41.07 -5.81 7.74
N THR A 388 -40.47 -4.82 7.06
CA THR A 388 -39.77 -5.02 5.79
C THR A 388 -38.58 -5.95 5.97
N ALA A 389 -37.78 -5.76 7.02
CA ALA A 389 -36.64 -6.61 7.36
C ALA A 389 -37.06 -8.07 7.59
N ILE A 390 -38.13 -8.28 8.36
CA ILE A 390 -38.69 -9.62 8.61
C ILE A 390 -39.15 -10.24 7.29
N SER A 391 -39.89 -9.51 6.46
CA SER A 391 -40.37 -10.02 5.17
C SER A 391 -39.22 -10.42 4.25
N GLN A 392 -38.14 -9.63 4.19
CA GLN A 392 -36.94 -9.93 3.42
C GLN A 392 -36.22 -11.17 3.96
N ALA A 393 -36.01 -11.27 5.28
CA ALA A 393 -35.34 -12.41 5.89
C ALA A 393 -36.16 -13.71 5.81
N GLN A 394 -37.50 -13.63 5.77
CA GLN A 394 -38.39 -14.79 5.61
C GLN A 394 -38.32 -15.44 4.22
N GLN A 395 -37.82 -14.72 3.21
CA GLN A 395 -37.66 -15.27 1.86
C GLN A 395 -36.45 -16.19 1.73
N ILE A 396 -35.56 -16.22 2.73
CA ILE A 396 -34.40 -17.10 2.75
C ILE A 396 -34.88 -18.55 2.94
N ASP A 397 -34.49 -19.41 2.01
CA ASP A 397 -34.91 -20.82 2.00
C ASP A 397 -34.33 -21.58 3.21
N PRO A 398 -35.11 -22.47 3.88
CA PRO A 398 -34.67 -23.24 5.04
C PRO A 398 -33.44 -24.15 4.82
N SER A 399 -33.16 -24.52 3.56
CA SER A 399 -31.98 -25.32 3.20
C SER A 399 -30.68 -24.49 3.16
N ARG A 400 -30.76 -23.15 3.18
CA ARG A 400 -29.60 -22.27 3.06
C ARG A 400 -28.81 -22.21 4.38
N PRO A 401 -27.47 -22.17 4.34
CA PRO A 401 -26.64 -22.09 5.55
C PRO A 401 -26.95 -20.87 6.44
N VAL A 402 -27.41 -19.77 5.86
CA VAL A 402 -27.70 -18.52 6.59
C VAL A 402 -29.09 -18.49 7.26
N TYR A 403 -29.92 -19.52 7.07
CA TYR A 403 -31.30 -19.53 7.54
C TYR A 403 -31.42 -19.37 9.07
N GLU A 404 -30.60 -20.08 9.85
CA GLU A 404 -30.65 -19.96 11.32
C GLU A 404 -30.34 -18.53 11.79
N LYS A 405 -29.37 -17.87 11.15
CA LYS A 405 -29.04 -16.46 11.42
C LYS A 405 -30.22 -15.55 11.07
N ALA A 406 -30.90 -15.81 9.95
CA ALA A 406 -32.11 -15.09 9.56
C ALA A 406 -33.23 -15.24 10.61
N GLN A 407 -33.47 -16.45 11.11
CA GLN A 407 -34.50 -16.71 12.13
C GLN A 407 -34.20 -16.02 13.46
N GLN A 408 -32.93 -15.98 13.88
CA GLN A 408 -32.53 -15.23 15.07
C GLN A 408 -32.78 -13.72 14.93
N LEU A 409 -32.48 -13.15 13.76
CA LEU A 409 -32.76 -11.75 13.45
C LEU A 409 -34.27 -11.46 13.44
N ILE A 410 -35.06 -12.32 12.80
CA ILE A 410 -36.53 -12.21 12.77
C ILE A 410 -37.10 -12.21 14.19
N ALA A 411 -36.71 -13.19 15.03
CA ALA A 411 -37.20 -13.28 16.41
C ALA A 411 -36.87 -12.01 17.21
N ARG A 412 -35.67 -11.45 17.01
CA ARG A 412 -35.29 -10.17 17.62
C ARG A 412 -36.14 -9.01 17.10
N TRP A 413 -36.32 -8.87 15.79
CA TRP A 413 -37.09 -7.77 15.20
C TRP A 413 -38.57 -7.83 15.59
N GLN A 414 -39.14 -9.02 15.71
CA GLN A 414 -40.51 -9.20 16.22
C GLN A 414 -40.67 -8.65 17.64
N LEU A 415 -39.69 -8.86 18.52
CA LEU A 415 -39.69 -8.27 19.86
C LEU A 415 -39.50 -6.74 19.83
N GLU A 416 -38.78 -6.21 18.84
CA GLU A 416 -38.59 -4.76 18.70
C GLU A 416 -39.83 -4.04 18.15
N ILE A 417 -40.68 -4.68 17.35
CA ILE A 417 -41.86 -4.05 16.73
C ILE A 417 -42.80 -3.44 17.79
N GLU A 418 -43.16 -4.20 18.83
CA GLU A 418 -44.07 -3.71 19.87
C GLU A 418 -43.49 -2.48 20.59
N ASP A 419 -42.20 -2.54 20.92
CA ASP A 419 -41.54 -1.51 21.72
C ASP A 419 -41.18 -0.26 20.89
N VAL A 420 -40.88 -0.41 19.60
CA VAL A 420 -40.78 0.73 18.68
C VAL A 420 -42.13 1.42 18.51
N ALA A 421 -43.23 0.68 18.42
CA ALA A 421 -44.57 1.26 18.38
C ALA A 421 -44.92 2.03 19.68
N ARG A 422 -44.43 1.56 20.84
CA ARG A 422 -44.55 2.30 22.12
C ARG A 422 -43.72 3.58 22.10
N LEU A 423 -42.48 3.53 21.63
CA LEU A 423 -41.61 4.70 21.48
C LEU A 423 -42.24 5.75 20.56
N GLU A 424 -42.77 5.36 19.40
CA GLU A 424 -43.40 6.30 18.46
C GLU A 424 -44.66 6.97 19.06
N ARG A 425 -45.49 6.21 19.78
CA ARG A 425 -46.64 6.76 20.51
C ARG A 425 -46.19 7.73 21.61
N ALA A 426 -45.17 7.37 22.37
CA ALA A 426 -44.60 8.22 23.41
C ALA A 426 -44.03 9.53 22.85
N ARG A 427 -43.31 9.48 21.72
CA ARG A 427 -42.82 10.67 21.01
C ARG A 427 -43.97 11.56 20.53
N THR A 428 -45.05 10.96 20.03
CA THR A 428 -46.25 11.70 19.60
C THR A 428 -46.89 12.42 20.78
N LEU A 429 -47.01 11.77 21.95
CA LEU A 429 -47.48 12.42 23.17
C LEU A 429 -46.54 13.56 23.58
N ALA A 430 -45.24 13.28 23.69
CA ALA A 430 -44.24 14.25 24.12
C ALA A 430 -44.15 15.49 23.21
N SER A 431 -44.42 15.34 21.91
CA SER A 431 -44.40 16.44 20.93
C SER A 431 -45.36 17.59 21.27
N GLN A 432 -46.40 17.32 22.05
CA GLN A 432 -47.37 18.34 22.49
C GLN A 432 -46.82 19.23 23.62
N GLY A 433 -45.73 18.82 24.30
CA GLY A 433 -44.97 19.64 25.25
C GLY A 433 -45.65 19.97 26.58
N THR A 434 -46.88 19.52 26.83
CA THR A 434 -47.56 19.73 28.12
C THR A 434 -47.06 18.73 29.17
N ILE A 435 -47.12 19.10 30.46
CA ILE A 435 -46.73 18.20 31.57
C ILE A 435 -47.53 16.89 31.50
N THR A 436 -48.83 16.95 31.26
CA THR A 436 -49.69 15.76 31.14
C THR A 436 -49.26 14.84 30.01
N ASN A 437 -48.89 15.39 28.86
CA ASN A 437 -48.48 14.57 27.73
C ASN A 437 -47.05 14.03 27.87
N LEU A 438 -46.13 14.81 28.45
CA LEU A 438 -44.77 14.37 28.75
C LEU A 438 -44.76 13.26 29.81
N THR A 439 -45.59 13.37 30.85
CA THR A 439 -45.75 12.32 31.87
C THR A 439 -46.39 11.06 31.29
N ALA A 440 -47.39 11.20 30.41
CA ALA A 440 -47.96 10.08 29.66
C ALA A 440 -46.92 9.41 28.72
N ALA A 441 -46.09 10.20 28.03
CA ALA A 441 -45.01 9.69 27.20
C ALA A 441 -43.98 8.88 28.02
N ILE A 442 -43.59 9.40 29.20
CA ILE A 442 -42.70 8.70 30.13
C ILE A 442 -43.32 7.37 30.59
N ALA A 443 -44.62 7.36 30.91
CA ALA A 443 -45.33 6.15 31.32
C ALA A 443 -45.35 5.10 30.20
N GLU A 444 -45.53 5.51 28.94
CA GLU A 444 -45.55 4.60 27.80
C GLU A 444 -44.19 3.91 27.58
N VAL A 445 -43.08 4.65 27.64
CA VAL A 445 -41.74 4.06 27.47
C VAL A 445 -41.26 3.26 28.68
N GLN A 446 -41.82 3.50 29.87
CA GLN A 446 -41.54 2.69 31.07
C GLN A 446 -42.13 1.28 31.00
N MET A 447 -43.10 1.06 30.10
CA MET A 447 -43.62 -0.29 29.85
C MET A 447 -42.62 -1.18 29.09
N ILE A 448 -41.60 -0.59 28.44
CA ILE A 448 -40.59 -1.33 27.69
C ILE A 448 -39.66 -2.07 28.68
N PRO A 449 -39.61 -3.42 28.63
CA PRO A 449 -38.79 -4.20 29.54
C PRO A 449 -37.30 -3.86 29.47
N GLY A 450 -36.60 -3.91 30.59
CA GLY A 450 -35.17 -3.58 30.66
C GLY A 450 -34.25 -4.51 29.86
N ASN A 451 -34.73 -5.71 29.49
CA ASN A 451 -34.03 -6.67 28.63
C ASN A 451 -34.35 -6.50 27.13
N ASN A 452 -35.25 -5.59 26.75
CA ASN A 452 -35.56 -5.33 25.35
C ASN A 452 -34.39 -4.59 24.66
N PRO A 453 -34.08 -4.87 23.38
CA PRO A 453 -33.08 -4.13 22.61
C PRO A 453 -33.27 -2.59 22.59
N ARG A 454 -34.50 -2.10 22.78
CA ARG A 454 -34.89 -0.68 22.80
C ARG A 454 -34.89 -0.04 24.20
N ALA A 455 -34.50 -0.78 25.23
CA ALA A 455 -34.54 -0.29 26.61
C ALA A 455 -33.62 0.92 26.86
N SER A 456 -32.47 1.02 26.19
CA SER A 456 -31.56 2.18 26.34
C SER A 456 -32.20 3.44 25.74
N GLU A 457 -32.74 3.32 24.53
CA GLU A 457 -33.44 4.39 23.82
C GLU A 457 -34.64 4.90 24.64
N ALA A 458 -35.44 3.99 25.19
CA ALA A 458 -36.55 4.31 26.10
C ALA A 458 -36.11 5.07 27.35
N LYS A 459 -35.01 4.67 28.00
CA LYS A 459 -34.48 5.33 29.21
C LYS A 459 -33.98 6.74 28.90
N GLU A 460 -33.31 6.92 27.78
CA GLU A 460 -32.80 8.22 27.34
C GLU A 460 -33.94 9.20 27.05
N GLU A 461 -34.99 8.75 26.35
CA GLU A 461 -36.18 9.56 26.10
C GLU A 461 -36.94 9.90 27.40
N ALA A 462 -37.16 8.92 28.26
CA ALA A 462 -37.78 9.15 29.57
C ALA A 462 -37.00 10.17 30.41
N SER A 463 -35.66 10.11 30.39
CA SER A 463 -34.80 11.08 31.07
C SER A 463 -34.98 12.48 30.51
N ARG A 464 -34.94 12.63 29.17
CA ARG A 464 -35.14 13.91 28.49
C ARG A 464 -36.49 14.55 28.81
N TRP A 465 -37.58 13.78 28.72
CA TRP A 465 -38.91 14.29 29.03
C TRP A 465 -39.06 14.61 30.52
N ARG A 466 -38.44 13.85 31.42
CA ARG A 466 -38.42 14.18 32.86
C ARG A 466 -37.76 15.53 33.10
N THR A 467 -36.60 15.79 32.49
CA THR A 467 -35.95 17.11 32.58
C THR A 467 -36.83 18.23 32.04
N GLN A 468 -37.58 18.01 30.95
CA GLN A 468 -38.54 18.99 30.43
C GLN A 468 -39.67 19.27 31.42
N VAL A 469 -40.26 18.22 32.01
CA VAL A 469 -41.30 18.37 33.05
C VAL A 469 -40.76 19.18 34.23
N GLU A 470 -39.60 18.78 34.77
CA GLU A 470 -38.95 19.50 35.88
C GLU A 470 -38.68 20.96 35.54
N THR A 471 -38.27 21.26 34.31
CA THR A 471 -38.04 22.63 33.85
C THR A 471 -39.34 23.43 33.82
N ILE A 472 -40.43 22.88 33.24
CA ILE A 472 -41.73 23.58 33.18
C ILE A 472 -42.28 23.83 34.59
N GLU A 473 -42.11 22.87 35.51
CA GLU A 473 -42.56 22.99 36.90
C GLU A 473 -41.74 24.01 37.70
N ASP A 474 -40.41 24.03 37.51
CA ASP A 474 -39.50 24.84 38.32
C ASP A 474 -39.33 26.28 37.78
N GLN A 475 -39.55 26.48 36.48
CA GLN A 475 -39.37 27.77 35.80
C GLN A 475 -40.14 28.92 36.46
N PRO A 476 -41.42 28.77 36.85
CA PRO A 476 -42.16 29.84 37.52
C PRO A 476 -41.56 30.27 38.86
N TYR A 477 -40.92 29.37 39.62
CA TYR A 477 -40.23 29.73 40.86
C TYR A 477 -39.02 30.60 40.57
N LEU A 478 -38.24 30.22 39.55
CA LEU A 478 -37.05 30.98 39.17
C LEU A 478 -37.43 32.37 38.62
N GLU A 479 -38.45 32.46 37.77
CA GLU A 479 -38.94 33.73 37.24
C GLU A 479 -39.48 34.66 38.32
N ARG A 480 -40.28 34.14 39.26
CA ARG A 480 -40.75 34.93 40.42
C ARG A 480 -39.58 35.39 41.28
N ALA A 481 -38.60 34.52 41.54
CA ALA A 481 -37.40 34.89 42.29
C ALA A 481 -36.64 36.04 41.60
N GLU A 482 -36.52 36.01 40.27
CA GLU A 482 -35.90 37.08 39.50
C GLU A 482 -36.67 38.39 39.54
N GLN A 483 -38.01 38.34 39.46
CA GLN A 483 -38.87 39.51 39.59
C GLN A 483 -38.77 40.14 40.99
N ILE A 484 -38.76 39.32 42.04
CA ILE A 484 -38.58 39.79 43.42
C ILE A 484 -37.20 40.45 43.57
N ALA A 485 -36.14 39.83 43.02
CA ALA A 485 -34.78 40.37 43.09
C ALA A 485 -34.57 41.69 42.35
N PHE A 486 -35.51 42.11 41.49
CA PHE A 486 -35.40 43.30 40.65
C PHE A 486 -35.23 44.59 41.47
N MET A 487 -35.90 44.70 42.62
CA MET A 487 -35.83 45.89 43.48
C MET A 487 -34.43 46.10 44.08
N GLY A 488 -33.65 45.04 44.24
CA GLY A 488 -32.25 45.10 44.65
C GLY A 488 -32.00 45.45 46.12
N ASP A 489 -33.03 45.66 46.94
CA ASP A 489 -32.91 45.85 48.38
C ASP A 489 -32.71 44.52 49.13
N ILE A 490 -32.26 44.59 50.38
CA ILE A 490 -31.94 43.40 51.19
C ILE A 490 -33.15 42.47 51.35
N ASN A 491 -34.34 43.02 51.62
CA ASN A 491 -35.53 42.20 51.89
C ASN A 491 -35.97 41.48 50.62
N SER A 492 -36.01 42.19 49.49
CA SER A 492 -36.28 41.63 48.17
C SER A 492 -35.27 40.56 47.76
N LEU A 493 -33.97 40.80 47.93
CA LEU A 493 -32.95 39.81 47.61
C LEU A 493 -33.03 38.56 48.49
N GLN A 494 -33.33 38.70 49.79
CA GLN A 494 -33.55 37.57 50.70
C GLN A 494 -34.79 36.77 50.32
N ALA A 495 -35.89 37.43 49.96
CA ALA A 495 -37.10 36.78 49.48
C ALA A 495 -36.86 36.05 48.15
N ALA A 496 -36.10 36.61 47.23
CA ALA A 496 -35.70 35.95 45.99
C ALA A 496 -34.84 34.71 46.22
N ILE A 497 -33.90 34.76 47.18
CA ILE A 497 -33.11 33.60 47.59
C ILE A 497 -34.02 32.50 48.13
N ALA A 498 -35.01 32.84 48.96
CA ALA A 498 -35.97 31.89 49.51
C ALA A 498 -36.82 31.25 48.40
N GLU A 499 -37.31 32.04 47.45
CA GLU A 499 -38.10 31.55 46.30
C GLU A 499 -37.28 30.61 45.40
N ALA A 500 -36.06 31.00 45.00
CA ALA A 500 -35.20 30.14 44.18
C ALA A 500 -34.73 28.88 44.92
N SER A 501 -34.70 28.90 46.26
CA SER A 501 -34.32 27.73 47.07
C SER A 501 -35.37 26.62 47.09
N GLN A 502 -36.60 26.90 46.63
CA GLN A 502 -37.64 25.90 46.43
C GLN A 502 -37.26 24.87 45.36
N ILE A 503 -36.37 25.24 44.43
CA ILE A 503 -35.84 24.34 43.40
C ILE A 503 -34.85 23.36 44.07
N GLY A 504 -35.28 22.11 44.22
CA GLY A 504 -34.56 21.07 44.95
C GLY A 504 -33.30 20.55 44.24
N ARG A 505 -32.39 19.95 45.02
CA ARG A 505 -31.17 19.31 44.47
C ARG A 505 -31.55 18.12 43.59
N GLY A 506 -30.96 18.05 42.40
CA GLY A 506 -31.19 16.97 41.43
C GLY A 506 -32.21 17.31 40.35
N ARG A 507 -32.92 18.44 40.49
CA ARG A 507 -33.84 18.98 39.46
C ARG A 507 -33.08 19.69 38.34
N ALA A 508 -33.67 19.71 37.15
CA ALA A 508 -33.14 20.37 35.96
C ALA A 508 -32.62 21.80 36.19
N LEU A 509 -33.39 22.66 36.86
CA LEU A 509 -33.04 24.09 37.06
C LEU A 509 -32.20 24.37 38.31
N TYR A 510 -31.86 23.37 39.11
CA TYR A 510 -31.09 23.55 40.34
C TYR A 510 -29.75 24.28 40.15
N PRO A 511 -28.92 23.96 39.12
CA PRO A 511 -27.65 24.67 38.92
C PRO A 511 -27.84 26.16 38.65
N GLU A 512 -28.88 26.51 37.88
CA GLU A 512 -29.21 27.91 37.58
C GLU A 512 -29.71 28.63 38.84
N ALA A 513 -30.65 28.02 39.58
CA ALA A 513 -31.13 28.54 40.85
C ALA A 513 -29.98 28.83 41.83
N ARG A 514 -29.00 27.92 41.94
CA ARG A 514 -27.81 28.12 42.79
C ARG A 514 -26.88 29.23 42.29
N ARG A 515 -26.76 29.45 40.98
CA ARG A 515 -26.04 30.62 40.44
C ARG A 515 -26.71 31.92 40.84
N ARG A 516 -28.04 32.01 40.70
CA ARG A 516 -28.82 33.18 41.10
C ARG A 516 -28.72 33.45 42.60
N ILE A 517 -28.91 32.43 43.43
CA ILE A 517 -28.76 32.52 44.89
C ILE A 517 -27.39 33.09 45.27
N ARG A 518 -26.29 32.53 44.74
CA ARG A 518 -24.93 33.06 45.04
C ARG A 518 -24.77 34.52 44.65
N THR A 519 -25.32 34.91 43.50
CA THR A 519 -25.25 36.30 43.02
C THR A 519 -26.02 37.24 43.95
N TRP A 520 -27.24 36.88 44.35
CA TRP A 520 -28.05 37.68 45.26
C TRP A 520 -27.47 37.73 46.66
N THR A 521 -26.93 36.61 47.17
CA THR A 521 -26.21 36.59 48.46
C THR A 521 -25.04 37.57 48.45
N ALA A 522 -24.22 37.57 47.39
CA ALA A 522 -23.11 38.52 47.27
C ALA A 522 -23.58 39.98 47.20
N LYS A 523 -24.72 40.26 46.57
CA LYS A 523 -25.32 41.61 46.57
C LYS A 523 -25.76 42.03 47.96
N VAL A 524 -26.46 41.15 48.70
CA VAL A 524 -26.87 41.41 50.09
C VAL A 524 -25.65 41.71 50.96
N GLU A 525 -24.62 40.87 50.88
CA GLU A 525 -23.38 41.07 51.64
C GLU A 525 -22.71 42.39 51.32
N ARG A 526 -22.62 42.76 50.03
CA ARG A 526 -22.07 44.06 49.62
C ARG A 526 -22.88 45.22 50.20
N ILE A 527 -24.21 45.20 50.10
CA ILE A 527 -25.05 46.29 50.64
C ILE A 527 -24.84 46.45 52.15
N GLN A 528 -24.69 45.33 52.87
CA GLN A 528 -24.49 45.34 54.32
C GLN A 528 -23.09 45.81 54.73
N ASP A 529 -22.06 45.42 53.98
CA ASP A 529 -20.66 45.64 54.36
C ASP A 529 -20.09 46.97 53.82
N GLN A 530 -20.68 47.51 52.74
CA GLN A 530 -20.22 48.74 52.09
C GLN A 530 -20.10 49.94 53.05
N PRO A 531 -21.08 50.23 53.93
CA PRO A 531 -20.97 51.37 54.85
C PRO A 531 -19.79 51.26 55.82
N TYR A 532 -19.45 50.05 56.25
CA TYR A 532 -18.32 49.82 57.16
C TYR A 532 -16.98 49.97 56.42
N LEU A 533 -16.90 49.52 55.17
CA LEU A 533 -15.70 49.71 54.36
C LEU A 533 -15.49 51.18 54.00
N ASP A 534 -16.56 51.91 53.73
CA ASP A 534 -16.50 53.35 53.46
C ASP A 534 -16.13 54.14 54.73
N GLN A 535 -16.68 53.78 55.89
CA GLN A 535 -16.24 54.33 57.18
C GLN A 535 -14.74 54.07 57.43
N ALA A 536 -14.24 52.87 57.12
CA ALA A 536 -12.82 52.56 57.22
C ALA A 536 -11.97 53.46 56.31
N ARG A 537 -12.44 53.72 55.08
CA ARG A 537 -11.76 54.62 54.13
C ARG A 537 -11.76 56.07 54.61
N GLU A 538 -12.84 56.56 55.20
CA GLU A 538 -12.89 57.92 55.80
C GLU A 538 -11.92 58.05 56.98
N LEU A 539 -11.84 57.02 57.84
CA LEU A 539 -10.84 56.96 58.92
C LEU A 539 -9.41 57.01 58.38
N ALA A 540 -9.14 56.33 57.26
CA ALA A 540 -7.82 56.38 56.62
C ALA A 540 -7.52 57.77 56.02
N GLN A 541 -8.50 58.38 55.34
CA GLN A 541 -8.37 59.71 54.75
C GLN A 541 -8.14 60.81 55.80
N SER A 542 -8.76 60.68 56.98
CA SER A 542 -8.51 61.57 58.12
C SER A 542 -7.17 61.31 58.83
N GLY A 543 -6.39 60.32 58.37
CA GLY A 543 -5.05 60.00 58.86
C GLY A 543 -5.00 58.95 59.97
N ASN A 544 -6.15 58.48 60.47
CA ASN A 544 -6.26 57.44 61.49
C ASN A 544 -6.20 56.04 60.88
N LEU A 545 -5.03 55.68 60.33
CA LEU A 545 -4.78 54.39 59.71
C LEU A 545 -5.00 53.19 60.66
N PRO A 546 -4.62 53.23 61.95
CA PRO A 546 -4.89 52.11 62.86
C PRO A 546 -6.39 51.82 63.04
N ALA A 547 -7.23 52.85 63.18
CA ALA A 547 -8.67 52.66 63.28
C ALA A 547 -9.28 52.18 61.96
N ALA A 548 -8.81 52.71 60.82
CA ALA A 548 -9.23 52.26 59.50
C ALA A 548 -8.99 50.75 59.30
N ILE A 549 -7.77 50.29 59.63
CA ILE A 549 -7.40 48.87 59.56
C ILE A 549 -8.32 48.04 60.45
N SER A 550 -8.54 48.45 61.71
CA SER A 550 -9.41 47.71 62.63
C SER A 550 -10.83 47.55 62.09
N THR A 551 -11.41 48.60 61.49
CA THR A 551 -12.75 48.57 60.91
C THR A 551 -12.82 47.65 59.68
N ALA A 552 -11.90 47.82 58.73
CA ALA A 552 -11.87 47.00 57.51
C ALA A 552 -11.52 45.52 57.78
N GLN A 553 -10.75 45.23 58.82
CA GLN A 553 -10.36 43.86 59.17
C GLN A 553 -11.57 42.98 59.48
N THR A 554 -12.63 43.54 60.07
CA THR A 554 -13.89 42.81 60.36
C THR A 554 -14.54 42.25 59.10
N ILE A 555 -14.41 42.95 57.98
CA ILE A 555 -14.91 42.54 56.66
C ILE A 555 -13.90 41.61 55.98
N ALA A 556 -12.60 41.92 56.07
CA ALA A 556 -11.54 41.13 55.44
C ALA A 556 -11.53 39.67 55.91
N SER A 557 -11.77 39.42 57.20
CA SER A 557 -11.82 38.06 57.77
C SER A 557 -13.17 37.34 57.58
N SER A 558 -14.19 38.00 57.02
CA SER A 558 -15.54 37.44 56.96
C SER A 558 -15.77 36.42 55.84
N GLY A 559 -14.90 36.41 54.81
CA GLY A 559 -15.10 35.61 53.59
C GLY A 559 -16.28 36.06 52.72
N ARG A 560 -16.89 37.20 53.03
CA ARG A 560 -18.05 37.77 52.32
C ARG A 560 -17.63 38.53 51.07
N ALA A 561 -18.60 39.02 50.30
CA ALA A 561 -18.40 39.67 49.01
C ALA A 561 -17.33 40.79 48.98
N LEU A 562 -17.17 41.57 50.06
CA LEU A 562 -16.19 42.66 50.14
C LEU A 562 -14.87 42.29 50.85
N SER A 563 -14.67 41.02 51.22
CA SER A 563 -13.49 40.58 51.98
C SER A 563 -12.17 40.88 51.27
N SER A 564 -12.07 40.65 49.96
CA SER A 564 -10.87 40.91 49.18
C SER A 564 -10.57 42.41 49.03
N GLU A 565 -11.60 43.22 48.78
CA GLU A 565 -11.48 44.68 48.71
C GLU A 565 -11.06 45.27 50.07
N ALA A 566 -11.63 44.76 51.16
CA ALA A 566 -11.27 45.15 52.51
C ALA A 566 -9.83 44.75 52.87
N GLN A 567 -9.40 43.54 52.50
CA GLN A 567 -8.03 43.08 52.72
C GLN A 567 -7.02 43.94 51.95
N ALA A 568 -7.31 44.27 50.70
CA ALA A 568 -6.45 45.16 49.91
C ALA A 568 -6.30 46.54 50.56
N ALA A 569 -7.38 47.09 51.13
CA ALA A 569 -7.32 48.35 51.87
C ALA A 569 -6.48 48.23 53.15
N VAL A 570 -6.65 47.14 53.92
CA VAL A 570 -5.84 46.85 55.11
C VAL A 570 -4.35 46.76 54.76
N ASP A 571 -4.00 46.08 53.67
CA ASP A 571 -2.62 45.89 53.24
C ASP A 571 -1.97 47.22 52.84
N ASP A 572 -2.71 48.08 52.12
CA ASP A 572 -2.26 49.42 51.75
C ASP A 572 -1.98 50.29 52.98
N TRP A 573 -2.95 50.41 53.89
CA TRP A 573 -2.80 51.23 55.11
C TRP A 573 -1.70 50.70 56.02
N SER A 574 -1.56 49.38 56.15
CA SER A 574 -0.47 48.74 56.89
C SER A 574 0.89 49.02 56.24
N GLY A 575 0.94 49.10 54.90
CA GLY A 575 2.10 49.58 54.15
C GLY A 575 2.44 51.04 54.45
N GLN A 576 1.44 51.92 54.49
CA GLN A 576 1.62 53.34 54.80
C GLN A 576 2.15 53.57 56.23
N ILE A 577 1.64 52.84 57.23
CA ILE A 577 2.16 52.90 58.62
C ILE A 577 3.64 52.50 58.64
N ARG A 578 3.99 51.35 58.06
CA ARG A 578 5.39 50.87 57.99
C ARG A 578 6.30 51.87 57.27
N ALA A 579 5.83 52.50 56.20
CA ALA A 579 6.56 53.54 55.49
C ALA A 579 6.84 54.76 56.39
N ARG A 580 5.84 55.26 57.13
CA ARG A 580 6.00 56.39 58.07
C ARG A 580 6.99 56.06 59.19
N GLU A 581 6.91 54.85 59.75
CA GLU A 581 7.82 54.39 60.80
C GLU A 581 9.26 54.24 60.31
N ASN A 582 9.46 53.58 59.16
CA ASN A 582 10.77 53.43 58.54
C ASN A 582 11.40 54.79 58.23
N TRP A 583 10.61 55.72 57.69
CA TRP A 583 11.08 57.08 57.39
C TRP A 583 11.42 57.89 58.65
N LYS A 584 10.64 57.77 59.72
CA LYS A 584 10.94 58.40 61.01
C LYS A 584 12.27 57.85 61.58
N LYS A 585 12.40 56.53 61.66
CA LYS A 585 13.62 55.86 62.16
C LYS A 585 14.84 56.21 61.31
N ALA A 586 14.70 56.23 59.98
CA ALA A 586 15.76 56.60 59.06
C ALA A 586 16.32 57.99 59.37
N ARG A 587 15.45 59.00 59.55
CA ARG A 587 15.85 60.35 59.93
C ARG A 587 16.52 60.40 61.30
N GLU A 588 15.94 59.75 62.31
CA GLU A 588 16.50 59.71 63.67
C GLU A 588 17.90 59.11 63.71
N VAL A 589 18.13 58.02 62.97
CA VAL A 589 19.45 57.38 62.87
C VAL A 589 20.43 58.29 62.13
N ALA A 590 20.01 58.89 61.01
CA ALA A 590 20.88 59.77 60.22
C ALA A 590 21.34 61.04 60.96
N LEU A 591 20.62 61.49 62.00
CA LEU A 591 21.00 62.67 62.80
C LEU A 591 22.36 62.54 63.50
N ALA A 592 22.85 61.32 63.76
CA ALA A 592 24.16 61.13 64.38
C ALA A 592 25.31 61.60 63.47
N GLY A 593 25.09 61.72 62.15
CA GLY A 593 26.05 62.28 61.20
C GLY A 593 27.33 61.47 61.00
N THR A 594 27.43 60.28 61.60
CA THR A 594 28.56 59.37 61.39
C THR A 594 28.38 58.56 60.11
N PRO A 595 29.46 58.07 59.49
CA PRO A 595 29.37 57.21 58.31
C PRO A 595 28.41 56.01 58.46
N GLU A 596 28.48 55.33 59.60
CA GLU A 596 27.66 54.14 59.87
C GLU A 596 26.20 54.52 60.05
N ALA A 597 25.93 55.65 60.72
CA ALA A 597 24.58 56.12 60.97
C ALA A 597 23.91 56.65 59.70
N LEU A 598 24.64 57.37 58.84
CA LEU A 598 24.12 57.81 57.54
C LEU A 598 23.83 56.60 56.63
N ALA A 599 24.72 55.61 56.58
CA ALA A 599 24.51 54.40 55.80
C ALA A 599 23.29 53.59 56.29
N GLU A 600 23.12 53.45 57.60
CA GLU A 600 21.96 52.76 58.18
C GLU A 600 20.66 53.56 57.99
N GLY A 601 20.72 54.90 58.11
CA GLY A 601 19.60 55.79 57.80
C GLY A 601 19.14 55.65 56.36
N ILE A 602 20.06 55.63 55.39
CA ILE A 602 19.78 55.38 53.98
C ILE A 602 19.14 54.00 53.77
N ARG A 603 19.67 52.95 54.41
CA ARG A 603 19.11 51.58 54.30
C ARG A 603 17.68 51.50 54.84
N LEU A 604 17.38 52.20 55.94
CA LEU A 604 16.01 52.26 56.49
C LEU A 604 15.08 53.08 55.59
N ALA A 605 15.58 54.17 55.00
CA ALA A 605 14.82 54.99 54.06
C ALA A 605 14.49 54.24 52.77
N ASP A 606 15.40 53.39 52.27
CA ASP A 606 15.18 52.59 51.07
C ASP A 606 14.10 51.49 51.24
N LYS A 607 13.77 51.12 52.48
CA LYS A 607 12.61 50.23 52.78
C LYS A 607 11.26 50.91 52.61
N VAL A 608 11.22 52.23 52.41
CA VAL A 608 9.98 52.94 52.09
C VAL A 608 9.62 52.65 50.64
N SER A 609 8.47 52.00 50.44
CA SER A 609 7.97 51.61 49.11
C SER A 609 7.99 52.78 48.12
N ASN A 610 8.32 52.47 46.86
CA ASN A 610 8.30 53.45 45.76
C ASN A 610 6.93 54.09 45.53
N ASN A 611 5.84 53.39 45.91
CA ASN A 611 4.46 53.89 45.77
C ASN A 611 4.01 54.71 46.99
N SER A 612 4.85 54.87 48.01
CA SER A 612 4.52 55.70 49.17
C SER A 612 4.56 57.18 48.79
N ILE A 613 3.62 57.97 49.31
CA ILE A 613 3.65 59.44 49.20
C ILE A 613 4.95 60.06 49.76
N LEU A 614 5.63 59.36 50.68
CA LEU A 614 6.88 59.80 51.29
C LEU A 614 8.10 59.57 50.39
N ARG A 615 7.95 58.85 49.26
CA ARG A 615 9.10 58.44 48.46
C ARG A 615 9.90 59.62 47.91
N LEU A 616 9.23 60.72 47.57
CA LEU A 616 9.91 61.92 47.08
C LEU A 616 10.86 62.49 48.15
N ASP A 617 10.37 62.71 49.36
CA ASP A 617 11.16 63.22 50.50
C ASP A 617 12.29 62.24 50.87
N VAL A 618 11.99 60.94 50.84
CA VAL A 618 12.94 59.86 51.08
C VAL A 618 14.10 59.91 50.10
N ASN A 619 13.83 60.04 48.80
CA ASN A 619 14.87 60.07 47.77
C ASN A 619 15.79 61.30 47.94
N VAL A 620 15.21 62.47 48.20
CA VAL A 620 15.97 63.70 48.47
C VAL A 620 16.92 63.50 49.65
N ALA A 621 16.45 62.89 50.74
CA ALA A 621 17.31 62.65 51.90
C ALA A 621 18.36 61.57 51.66
N ILE A 622 18.04 60.50 50.93
CA ILE A 622 19.02 59.50 50.51
C ILE A 622 20.15 60.18 49.73
N ASP A 623 19.82 61.08 48.78
CA ASP A 623 20.81 61.83 48.02
C ASP A 623 21.66 62.75 48.90
N GLN A 624 21.04 63.49 49.82
CA GLN A 624 21.75 64.38 50.75
C GLN A 624 22.69 63.61 51.69
N TRP A 625 22.22 62.51 52.28
CA TRP A 625 23.03 61.68 53.18
C TRP A 625 24.16 60.98 52.42
N SER A 626 23.91 60.53 51.19
CA SER A 626 24.95 60.01 50.29
C SER A 626 26.00 61.05 49.96
N GLN A 627 25.60 62.31 49.74
CA GLN A 627 26.54 63.40 49.52
C GLN A 627 27.36 63.72 50.78
N GLN A 628 26.74 63.72 51.96
CA GLN A 628 27.45 63.87 53.23
C GLN A 628 28.46 62.74 53.46
N LEU A 629 28.10 61.49 53.15
CA LEU A 629 29.03 60.36 53.19
C LEU A 629 30.23 60.58 52.27
N LEU A 630 30.01 61.11 51.06
CA LEU A 630 31.07 61.42 50.11
C LEU A 630 32.00 62.52 50.65
N ASP A 631 31.45 63.55 51.27
CA ASP A 631 32.24 64.67 51.81
C ASP A 631 33.03 64.26 53.07
N ILE A 632 32.47 63.40 53.92
CA ILE A 632 33.20 62.77 55.02
C ILE A 632 34.34 61.90 54.47
N ALA A 633 34.07 61.06 53.48
CA ALA A 633 35.09 60.24 52.83
C ALA A 633 36.21 61.12 52.24
N ARG A 634 35.87 62.23 51.57
CA ARG A 634 36.85 63.19 51.04
C ARG A 634 37.73 63.81 52.10
N THR A 635 37.13 64.21 53.21
CA THR A 635 37.86 64.77 54.35
C THR A 635 38.82 63.74 54.93
N GLN A 636 38.37 62.50 55.13
CA GLN A 636 39.21 61.39 55.58
C GLN A 636 40.33 61.07 54.60
N GLY A 637 40.07 61.16 53.29
CA GLY A 637 41.01 60.80 52.23
C GLY A 637 42.27 61.67 52.20
N ASN A 638 42.25 62.86 52.80
CA ASN A 638 43.42 63.71 52.94
C ASN A 638 44.46 63.16 53.94
N SER A 639 44.03 62.35 54.91
CA SER A 639 44.89 61.78 55.96
C SER A 639 44.98 60.26 55.92
N ASP A 640 43.87 59.59 55.59
CA ASP A 640 43.74 58.13 55.52
C ASP A 640 42.87 57.73 54.30
N PRO A 641 43.51 57.54 53.13
CA PRO A 641 42.80 57.09 51.93
C PRO A 641 42.15 55.71 52.08
N SER A 642 42.60 54.85 53.00
CA SER A 642 42.03 53.51 53.20
C SER A 642 40.68 53.57 53.92
N GLN A 643 40.55 54.41 54.95
CA GLN A 643 39.26 54.65 55.63
C GLN A 643 38.28 55.40 54.73
N ALA A 644 38.78 56.39 53.97
CA ALA A 644 37.98 57.10 52.99
C ALA A 644 37.31 56.18 51.95
N ILE A 645 38.06 55.19 51.43
CA ILE A 645 37.49 54.18 50.52
C ILE A 645 36.39 53.36 51.22
N LYS A 646 36.56 52.99 52.49
CA LYS A 646 35.52 52.25 53.25
C LYS A 646 34.25 53.08 53.40
N THR A 647 34.37 54.35 53.77
CA THR A 647 33.23 55.26 53.92
C THR A 647 32.54 55.54 52.57
N ALA A 648 33.30 55.80 51.50
CA ALA A 648 32.73 56.03 50.17
C ALA A 648 32.01 54.79 49.60
N LYS A 649 32.41 53.57 49.98
CA LYS A 649 31.72 52.32 49.60
C LYS A 649 30.33 52.16 50.25
N LEU A 650 30.03 52.91 51.31
CA LEU A 650 28.71 52.88 51.95
C LEU A 650 27.64 53.63 51.14
N ILE A 651 28.04 54.42 50.13
CA ILE A 651 27.12 55.19 49.29
C ILE A 651 26.36 54.25 48.35
N PRO A 652 25.01 54.24 48.35
CA PRO A 652 24.21 53.34 47.54
C PRO A 652 24.24 53.72 46.05
N ARG A 653 24.09 52.70 45.19
CA ARG A 653 24.05 52.84 43.73
C ARG A 653 22.96 53.77 43.19
N GLY A 654 21.83 53.86 43.90
CA GLY A 654 20.68 54.67 43.49
C GLY A 654 20.80 56.16 43.82
N SER A 655 21.87 56.59 44.49
CA SER A 655 22.06 58.00 44.84
C SER A 655 22.92 58.75 43.82
N SER A 656 22.66 60.05 43.71
CA SER A 656 23.39 61.01 42.87
C SER A 656 24.90 61.09 43.19
N ALA A 657 25.30 60.87 44.45
CA ALA A 657 26.71 60.90 44.85
C ALA A 657 27.49 59.62 44.45
N TYR A 658 26.82 58.56 43.98
CA TYR A 658 27.44 57.26 43.77
C TYR A 658 28.56 57.26 42.73
N SER A 659 28.32 57.81 41.54
CA SER A 659 29.33 57.85 40.47
C SER A 659 30.58 58.61 40.92
N THR A 660 30.37 59.79 41.49
CA THR A 660 31.44 60.62 42.05
C THR A 660 32.21 59.90 43.15
N ALA A 661 31.53 59.13 44.00
CA ALA A 661 32.18 58.30 45.01
C ALA A 661 33.05 57.20 44.40
N GLN A 662 32.60 56.53 43.33
CA GLN A 662 33.40 55.51 42.65
C GLN A 662 34.66 56.09 42.00
N ASP A 663 34.57 57.26 41.36
CA ASP A 663 35.73 57.95 40.77
C ASP A 663 36.74 58.35 41.85
N GLN A 664 36.25 58.83 42.99
CA GLN A 664 37.09 59.18 44.14
C GLN A 664 37.77 57.95 44.75
N ILE A 665 37.04 56.83 44.91
CA ILE A 665 37.59 55.55 45.35
C ILE A 665 38.72 55.10 44.41
N LYS A 666 38.50 55.17 43.09
CA LYS A 666 39.52 54.81 42.09
C LYS A 666 40.78 55.65 42.23
N THR A 667 40.62 56.96 42.41
CA THR A 667 41.74 57.91 42.60
C THR A 667 42.55 57.55 43.85
N TRP A 668 41.89 57.30 44.98
CA TRP A 668 42.59 56.89 46.21
C TRP A 668 43.27 55.52 46.08
N GLN A 669 42.67 54.57 45.37
CA GLN A 669 43.28 53.27 45.11
C GLN A 669 44.57 53.40 44.27
N GLN A 670 44.55 54.26 43.25
CA GLN A 670 45.74 54.56 42.44
C GLN A 670 46.82 55.27 43.25
N PHE A 671 46.46 56.19 44.15
CA PHE A 671 47.41 56.84 45.04
C PHE A 671 48.06 55.87 46.05
N LEU A 672 47.28 54.95 46.61
CA LEU A 672 47.78 53.91 47.51
C LEU A 672 48.64 52.86 46.79
N ASN A 673 48.57 52.77 45.47
CA ASN A 673 49.26 51.76 44.66
C ASN A 673 49.67 52.33 43.29
N PRO A 674 50.64 53.27 43.23
CA PRO A 674 51.01 53.93 41.98
C PRO A 674 51.68 52.98 41.00
N GLU A 675 51.29 53.03 39.73
CA GLU A 675 51.92 52.25 38.65
C GLU A 675 53.37 52.73 38.39
N PRO A 676 54.36 51.83 38.21
CA PRO A 676 55.75 52.20 37.96
C PRO A 676 55.93 52.84 36.56
N PRO A 677 56.85 53.82 36.40
CA PRO A 677 57.00 54.54 35.14
C PRO A 677 57.48 53.64 33.98
N PRO A 678 56.93 53.78 32.76
CA PRO A 678 57.39 53.04 31.59
C PRO A 678 58.78 53.53 31.11
N PRO A 679 59.64 52.64 30.55
CA PRO A 679 61.03 52.95 30.21
C PRO A 679 61.18 53.88 28.99
N PRO A 680 62.24 54.71 28.91
CA PRO A 680 62.49 55.57 27.75
C PRO A 680 63.03 54.77 26.54
N LEU A 681 62.52 55.09 25.35
CA LEU A 681 62.92 54.58 24.03
C LEU A 681 63.39 55.74 23.11
N PRO A 682 64.15 55.46 22.03
CA PRO A 682 65.32 56.24 21.56
C PRO A 682 65.05 57.39 20.55
N GLU A 683 66.04 58.28 20.40
CA GLU A 683 66.16 59.36 19.39
C GLU A 683 66.44 58.87 17.95
N PHE A 684 66.20 59.76 16.96
CA PHE A 684 66.48 59.78 15.49
C PHE A 684 65.17 59.87 14.65
N GLN A 685 64.97 60.74 13.65
CA GLN A 685 65.79 61.79 13.03
C GLN A 685 64.89 62.69 12.15
N GLN A 686 65.20 63.98 12.07
CA GLN A 686 64.55 65.00 11.25
C GLN A 686 64.93 64.89 9.76
N LEU A 687 63.99 65.19 8.87
CA LEU A 687 64.23 65.60 7.48
C LEU A 687 63.53 66.94 7.25
N GLN A 688 64.31 68.03 7.18
CA GLN A 688 63.90 69.30 6.59
C GLN A 688 64.49 69.40 5.17
N PRO A 689 63.81 70.11 4.26
CA PRO A 689 64.55 70.77 3.19
C PRO A 689 64.01 72.17 2.88
N ILE A 690 64.78 73.22 3.21
CA ILE A 690 64.92 74.44 2.38
C ILE A 690 66.34 74.99 2.57
N THR A 691 67.13 74.99 1.49
CA THR A 691 68.32 75.83 1.28
C THR A 691 68.15 76.48 -0.09
N PRO A 692 68.60 77.74 -0.36
CA PRO A 692 69.93 77.89 -0.98
C PRO A 692 70.60 79.28 -0.84
N ILE A 693 71.87 79.35 -0.43
CA ILE A 693 72.77 80.50 -0.78
C ILE A 693 74.17 79.97 -1.15
N ASN A 694 74.69 80.65 -2.17
CA ASN A 694 75.70 80.36 -3.19
C ASN A 694 77.19 80.44 -2.77
N GLN A 695 78.06 79.92 -3.67
CA GLN A 695 79.53 80.06 -3.81
C GLN A 695 80.39 79.20 -2.85
N ARG A 696 81.41 78.43 -3.28
CA ARG A 696 82.17 78.37 -4.54
C ARG A 696 82.81 76.98 -4.68
#